data_AF-A0A7D9D4K5-F1
#
_entry.id   AF-A0A7D9D4K5-F1
#
_cell.length_a   1.000
_cell.length_b   1.000
_cell.length_c   1.000
_cell.angle_alpha   90.00
_cell.angle_beta   90.00
_cell.angle_gamma   90.00
#
_symmetry.space_group_name_H-M   'P 1'
#
loop_
_entity.id
_entity.type
_entity.pdbx_description
1 polymer ?
#
loop_
_entity_poly.entity_id
_entity_poly.type
_entity_poly.pdbx_seq_one_letter_code
_entity_poly.pdbx_strand_id
1 'polypeptide(L)'
;LLQEKLSHYLDVVEVHIARQVSHKSSAFFHAMTSHDTIMEQMGGACREVKRLRHEIQGVDATLAMGPLRLLGLARSRSNHAALLDKLRLMSTVLQTQPTLQLLLSSSDYVAALELIAGTQDVLARELAGVTSLRHLPSQLKEMSRLIDKMLRTEFQRYAEADLHRPLETTDGVVEPERLVSLVAGLLRQNNLQFLEVYKKEAMTAAHAALKQLVIEQMAECEGHVTGQGDVSLGLDPVRWLRLLVLSADALAKLIRRVKDTHDVVRDTADFSAGRAGDSFLSAADHRCVEDKLQDLLTSVCDHFHDRLATVVSAQNGAAMTPTQITELSRIVERFTVLCGQVSGQQSVSLRVSFNIQAGRYVARFHQQRKAKLLLLLEAEQWRAAEVPVGFQRLVDGLARGSKITTSAEGDETSDCLRVGQQKFVTVGAVLMLLRLVSEYCACAEELPSQALYVGRNLADILKTFNSRTCQLVLGAQALKVTGLKTITSTNLALAGRALQLVQWLIPHVAAHFRRLVGEDVPTMDAVRTEIGRHVQDVEAKILGIMSTLLGDQLTQWNARPPVPSNAFRNISRHLSKLHEAVSTVLPLEQVSGLYVMVHKNFKECLRDQITRMNIVNNGGPQHGVVTSELTFYLETMRTLKVLPAEELSGKAMEEIW
;
A
#
# COMPACT_ATOMS: atom_id res chain seq x y z
N LEU A 1 7.84 158.64 95.51
CA LEU A 1 6.39 158.29 95.61
C LEU A 1 5.87 157.32 94.53
N LEU A 2 6.45 157.19 93.32
CA LEU A 2 6.00 156.19 92.34
C LEU A 2 6.58 154.77 92.55
N GLN A 3 7.77 154.66 93.14
CA GLN A 3 8.53 153.42 93.25
C GLN A 3 7.96 152.44 94.30
N GLU A 4 7.34 152.94 95.37
CA GLU A 4 6.72 152.08 96.40
C GLU A 4 5.45 151.38 95.91
N LYS A 5 4.68 152.01 95.01
CA LYS A 5 3.48 151.38 94.44
C LYS A 5 3.82 150.17 93.56
N LEU A 6 4.96 150.19 92.86
CA LEU A 6 5.37 149.07 92.01
C LEU A 6 5.81 147.85 92.84
N SER A 7 6.48 148.06 93.98
CA SER A 7 6.90 146.95 94.85
C SER A 7 5.72 146.20 95.44
N HIS A 8 4.64 146.90 95.82
CA HIS A 8 3.46 146.26 96.38
C HIS A 8 2.72 145.37 95.37
N TYR A 9 2.65 145.78 94.10
CA TYR A 9 2.05 144.93 93.06
C TYR A 9 2.85 143.66 92.79
N LEU A 10 4.17 143.66 93.00
CA LEU A 10 5.03 142.51 92.75
C LEU A 10 4.81 141.41 93.80
N ASP A 11 4.74 141.77 95.09
CA ASP A 11 4.45 140.83 96.18
C ASP A 11 3.09 140.16 96.02
N VAL A 12 2.06 140.90 95.59
CA VAL A 12 0.71 140.35 95.39
C VAL A 12 0.70 139.28 94.29
N VAL A 13 1.50 139.49 93.23
CA VAL A 13 1.64 138.52 92.14
C VAL A 13 2.37 137.26 92.61
N GLU A 14 3.45 137.38 93.38
CA GLU A 14 4.16 136.19 93.91
C GLU A 14 3.27 135.32 94.79
N VAL A 15 2.48 135.93 95.67
CA VAL A 15 1.56 135.20 96.56
C VAL A 15 0.48 134.47 95.75
N HIS A 16 -0.03 135.08 94.69
CA HIS A 16 -1.02 134.45 93.82
C HIS A 16 -0.44 133.27 93.03
N ILE A 17 0.79 133.39 92.53
CA ILE A 17 1.48 132.31 91.82
C ILE A 17 1.72 131.11 92.77
N ALA A 18 2.21 131.35 94.00
CA ALA A 18 2.48 130.27 94.96
C ALA A 18 1.22 129.47 95.32
N ARG A 19 0.07 130.13 95.50
CA ARG A 19 -1.21 129.45 95.79
C ARG A 19 -1.69 128.59 94.62
N GLN A 20 -1.52 129.06 93.38
CA GLN A 20 -2.00 128.34 92.21
C GLN A 20 -1.20 127.06 91.93
N VAL A 21 0.12 127.09 92.18
CA VAL A 21 0.99 125.91 92.06
C VAL A 21 0.66 124.86 93.12
N SER A 22 0.39 125.26 94.36
CA SER A 22 0.02 124.35 95.44
C SER A 22 -1.26 123.55 95.13
N HIS A 23 -2.35 124.23 94.73
CA HIS A 23 -3.65 123.60 94.50
C HIS A 23 -3.65 122.59 93.34
N LYS A 24 -2.81 122.77 92.31
CA LYS A 24 -2.78 121.89 91.13
C LYS A 24 -1.80 120.71 91.23
N SER A 25 -0.93 120.67 92.24
CA SER A 25 0.12 119.65 92.35
C SER A 25 -0.39 118.24 92.69
N SER A 26 -1.40 118.10 93.56
CA SER A 26 -1.86 116.79 94.06
C SER A 26 -2.54 115.93 92.99
N ALA A 27 -3.39 116.53 92.15
CA ALA A 27 -4.08 115.83 91.07
C ALA A 27 -3.10 115.27 90.01
N PHE A 28 -1.99 115.97 89.79
CA PHE A 28 -0.94 115.52 88.87
C PHE A 28 -0.26 114.23 89.35
N PHE A 29 0.11 114.14 90.64
CA PHE A 29 0.78 112.96 91.19
C PHE A 29 -0.12 111.71 91.26
N HIS A 30 -1.44 111.89 91.47
CA HIS A 30 -2.39 110.78 91.43
C HIS A 30 -2.57 110.20 90.02
N ALA A 31 -2.61 111.06 88.99
CA ALA A 31 -2.64 110.62 87.60
C ALA A 31 -1.34 109.88 87.22
N MET A 32 -0.19 110.32 87.73
CA MET A 32 1.11 109.70 87.45
C MET A 32 1.23 108.30 88.06
N THR A 33 0.82 108.12 89.32
CA THR A 33 0.82 106.79 89.97
C THR A 33 -0.16 105.81 89.31
N SER A 34 -1.33 106.28 88.85
CA SER A 34 -2.25 105.45 88.07
C SER A 34 -1.68 105.08 86.69
N HIS A 35 -0.91 105.96 86.07
CA HIS A 35 -0.24 105.66 84.81
C HIS A 35 0.83 104.59 84.99
N ASP A 36 1.64 104.68 86.05
CA ASP A 36 2.69 103.71 86.34
C ASP A 36 2.13 102.30 86.60
N THR A 37 1.03 102.19 87.35
CA THR A 37 0.38 100.89 87.62
C THR A 37 -0.21 100.24 86.36
N ILE A 38 -0.84 101.01 85.46
CA ILE A 38 -1.33 100.49 84.18
C ILE A 38 -0.16 100.08 83.28
N MET A 39 0.92 100.86 83.26
CA MET A 39 2.14 100.53 82.51
C MET A 39 2.76 99.22 82.99
N GLU A 40 2.75 98.95 84.29
CA GLU A 40 3.24 97.69 84.86
C GLU A 40 2.36 96.49 84.49
N GLN A 41 1.02 96.62 84.59
CA GLN A 41 0.09 95.57 84.18
C GLN A 41 0.14 95.30 82.67
N MET A 42 0.24 96.33 81.85
CA MET A 42 0.39 96.22 80.40
C MET A 42 1.74 95.57 80.03
N GLY A 43 2.79 95.85 80.81
CA GLY A 43 4.06 95.14 80.74
C GLY A 43 3.94 93.65 81.06
N GLY A 44 3.17 93.30 82.10
CA GLY A 44 2.85 91.91 82.46
C GLY A 44 2.09 91.16 81.35
N ALA A 45 1.01 91.74 80.85
CA ALA A 45 0.21 91.15 79.77
C ALA A 45 1.01 90.97 78.48
N CYS A 46 1.86 91.94 78.12
CA CYS A 46 2.77 91.81 76.98
C CYS A 46 3.75 90.63 77.13
N ARG A 47 4.25 90.37 78.35
CA ARG A 47 5.14 89.22 78.61
C ARG A 47 4.42 87.88 78.45
N GLU A 48 3.21 87.75 78.99
CA GLU A 48 2.41 86.52 78.87
C GLU A 48 2.01 86.24 77.42
N VAL A 49 1.58 87.25 76.65
CA VAL A 49 1.26 87.09 75.23
C VAL A 49 2.50 86.69 74.42
N LYS A 50 3.68 87.24 74.74
CA LYS A 50 4.94 86.82 74.11
C LYS A 50 5.27 85.36 74.44
N ARG A 51 5.09 84.92 75.69
CA ARG A 51 5.30 83.51 76.08
C ARG A 51 4.36 82.57 75.33
N LEU A 52 3.07 82.88 75.32
CA LEU A 52 2.07 82.05 74.65
C LEU A 52 2.32 81.96 73.13
N ARG A 53 2.69 83.07 72.47
CA ARG A 53 3.07 83.04 71.05
C ARG A 53 4.29 82.16 70.80
N HIS A 54 5.26 82.15 71.72
CA HIS A 54 6.45 81.32 71.60
C HIS A 54 6.12 79.83 71.79
N GLU A 55 5.27 79.48 72.76
CA GLU A 55 4.80 78.11 72.96
C GLU A 55 3.99 77.60 71.76
N ILE A 56 3.09 78.42 71.20
CA ILE A 56 2.33 78.07 69.99
C ILE A 56 3.28 77.86 68.79
N GLN A 57 4.31 78.70 68.62
CA GLN A 57 5.33 78.50 67.59
C GLN A 57 6.11 77.20 67.79
N GLY A 58 6.43 76.85 69.05
CA GLY A 58 7.08 75.58 69.38
C GLY A 58 6.21 74.37 69.02
N VAL A 59 4.91 74.44 69.34
CA VAL A 59 3.93 73.39 69.01
C VAL A 59 3.70 73.26 67.51
N ASP A 60 3.60 74.36 66.76
CA ASP A 60 3.46 74.35 65.30
C ASP A 60 4.70 73.73 64.62
N ALA A 61 5.90 74.08 65.10
CA ALA A 61 7.15 73.52 64.59
C ALA A 61 7.28 72.01 64.84
N THR A 62 6.82 71.51 65.99
CA THR A 62 6.95 70.09 66.35
C THR A 62 5.80 69.22 65.86
N LEU A 63 4.55 69.64 66.04
CA LEU A 63 3.38 68.81 65.74
C LEU A 63 2.87 68.96 64.29
N ALA A 64 3.03 70.11 63.64
CA ALA A 64 2.58 70.30 62.26
C ALA A 64 3.71 70.09 61.25
N MET A 65 4.80 70.86 61.39
CA MET A 65 5.89 70.85 60.39
C MET A 65 6.74 69.58 60.42
N GLY A 66 6.96 68.98 61.60
CA GLY A 66 7.71 67.73 61.75
C GLY A 66 7.08 66.56 60.98
N PRO A 67 5.81 66.20 61.23
CA PRO A 67 5.11 65.13 60.52
C PRO A 67 4.95 65.39 59.02
N LEU A 68 4.70 66.64 58.61
CA LEU A 68 4.65 67.00 57.18
C LEU A 68 5.99 66.77 56.48
N ARG A 69 7.12 67.09 57.13
CA ARG A 69 8.46 66.79 56.61
C ARG A 69 8.73 65.29 56.56
N LEU A 70 8.28 64.52 57.55
CA LEU A 70 8.40 63.06 57.55
C LEU A 70 7.58 62.42 56.41
N LEU A 71 6.36 62.89 56.14
CA LEU A 71 5.55 62.45 55.00
C LEU A 71 6.22 62.81 53.67
N GLY A 72 6.82 64.01 53.57
CA GLY A 72 7.61 64.42 52.42
C GLY A 72 8.83 63.52 52.17
N LEU A 73 9.57 63.19 53.23
CA LEU A 73 10.71 62.27 53.16
C LEU A 73 10.29 60.84 52.83
N ALA A 74 9.18 60.35 53.39
CA ALA A 74 8.64 59.03 53.08
C ALA A 74 8.21 58.93 51.60
N ARG A 75 7.57 59.98 51.06
CA ARG A 75 7.24 60.08 49.64
C ARG A 75 8.49 60.13 48.77
N SER A 76 9.49 60.92 49.17
CA SER A 76 10.78 60.96 48.48
C SER A 76 11.45 59.58 48.46
N ARG A 77 11.48 58.86 49.59
CA ARG A 77 12.02 57.49 49.67
C ARG A 77 11.28 56.53 48.74
N SER A 78 9.94 56.60 48.70
CA SER A 78 9.13 55.80 47.77
C SER A 78 9.45 56.10 46.31
N ASN A 79 9.66 57.37 45.96
CA ASN A 79 10.04 57.77 44.60
C ASN A 79 11.46 57.28 44.24
N HIS A 80 12.41 57.36 45.16
CA HIS A 80 13.78 56.86 44.96
C HIS A 80 13.81 55.33 44.81
N ALA A 81 12.99 54.60 45.58
CA ALA A 81 12.85 53.15 45.44
C ALA A 81 12.30 52.78 44.05
N ALA A 82 11.21 53.43 43.62
CA ALA A 82 10.64 53.22 42.29
C ALA A 82 11.64 53.56 41.16
N LEU A 83 12.48 54.59 41.34
CA LEU A 83 13.54 54.92 40.38
C LEU A 83 14.63 53.84 40.34
N LEU A 84 15.05 53.34 41.50
CA LEU A 84 16.06 52.27 41.60
C LEU A 84 15.59 50.99 40.92
N ASP A 85 14.32 50.60 41.11
CA ASP A 85 13.75 49.41 40.48
C ASP A 85 13.72 49.57 38.95
N LYS A 86 13.34 50.75 38.43
CA LYS A 86 13.45 51.05 36.99
C LYS A 86 14.88 50.98 36.46
N LEU A 87 15.86 51.49 37.21
CA LEU A 87 17.28 51.41 36.82
C LEU A 87 17.81 49.97 36.82
N ARG A 88 17.37 49.13 37.76
CA ARG A 88 17.70 47.70 37.78
C ARG A 88 17.14 46.98 36.56
N LEU A 89 15.89 47.27 36.19
CA LEU A 89 15.27 46.72 34.96
C LEU A 89 15.99 47.19 33.70
N MET A 90 16.47 48.44 33.64
CA MET A 90 17.30 48.90 32.53
C MET A 90 18.64 48.14 32.47
N SER A 91 19.25 47.85 33.63
CA SER A 91 20.49 47.07 33.70
C SER A 91 20.29 45.64 33.23
N THR A 92 19.20 44.96 33.62
CA THR A 92 18.92 43.58 33.17
C THR A 92 18.70 43.54 31.66
N VAL A 93 17.98 44.51 31.11
CA VAL A 93 17.76 44.65 29.66
C VAL A 93 19.09 44.84 28.92
N LEU A 94 20.03 45.64 29.41
CA LEU A 94 21.35 45.80 28.79
C LEU A 94 22.21 44.53 28.88
N GLN A 95 22.07 43.74 29.95
CA GLN A 95 22.77 42.45 30.12
C GLN A 95 22.23 41.34 29.21
N THR A 96 21.06 41.53 28.59
CA THR A 96 20.47 40.48 27.74
C THR A 96 21.22 40.26 26.44
N GLN A 97 21.83 41.29 25.86
CA GLN A 97 22.55 41.15 24.60
C GLN A 97 23.83 40.28 24.70
N PRO A 98 24.72 40.46 25.70
CA PRO A 98 25.82 39.52 25.94
C PRO A 98 25.35 38.10 26.27
N THR A 99 24.27 37.98 27.04
CA THR A 99 23.71 36.67 27.42
C THR A 99 23.16 35.93 26.21
N LEU A 100 22.50 36.62 25.28
CA LEU A 100 22.05 36.05 24.01
C LEU A 100 23.21 35.52 23.16
N GLN A 101 24.34 36.25 23.10
CA GLN A 101 25.51 35.79 22.36
C GLN A 101 26.10 34.51 22.96
N LEU A 102 26.11 34.39 24.28
CA LEU A 102 26.59 33.18 24.97
C LEU A 102 25.65 31.98 24.74
N LEU A 103 24.34 32.19 24.78
CA LEU A 103 23.34 31.16 24.50
C LEU A 103 23.40 30.69 23.03
N LEU A 104 23.64 31.61 22.09
CA LEU A 104 23.87 31.28 20.69
C LEU A 104 25.15 30.45 20.49
N SER A 105 26.21 30.71 21.26
CA SER A 105 27.45 29.94 21.19
C SER A 105 27.33 28.54 21.79
N SER A 106 26.36 28.32 22.68
CA SER A 106 26.06 27.03 23.30
C SER A 106 24.91 26.27 22.61
N SER A 107 24.42 26.79 21.47
CA SER A 107 23.32 26.20 20.69
C SER A 107 21.99 26.04 21.45
N ASP A 108 21.78 26.80 22.54
CA ASP A 108 20.53 26.83 23.28
C ASP A 108 19.61 27.92 22.73
N TYR A 109 18.93 27.60 21.63
CA TYR A 109 18.02 28.50 20.94
C TYR A 109 16.70 28.71 21.71
N VAL A 110 16.29 27.74 22.52
CA VAL A 110 15.03 27.81 23.28
C VAL A 110 15.17 28.87 24.39
N ALA A 111 16.23 28.79 25.19
CA ALA A 111 16.50 29.78 26.23
C ALA A 111 16.74 31.18 25.64
N ALA A 112 17.40 31.27 24.49
CA ALA A 112 17.60 32.55 23.80
C ALA A 112 16.27 33.19 23.37
N LEU A 113 15.33 32.41 22.83
CA LEU A 113 14.01 32.90 22.44
C LEU A 113 13.14 33.30 23.64
N GLU A 114 13.23 32.58 24.77
CA GLU A 114 12.57 32.96 26.03
C GLU A 114 13.08 34.29 26.57
N LEU A 115 14.40 34.47 26.54
CA LEU A 115 15.02 35.69 27.00
C LEU A 115 14.64 36.89 26.10
N ILE A 116 14.48 36.67 24.78
CA ILE A 116 13.94 37.70 23.86
C ILE A 116 12.47 38.00 24.17
N ALA A 117 11.63 36.99 24.38
CA ALA A 117 10.21 37.20 24.71
C ALA A 117 10.04 37.94 26.05
N GLY A 118 10.75 37.49 27.10
CA GLY A 118 10.74 38.11 28.42
C GLY A 118 11.25 39.54 28.40
N THR A 119 12.30 39.85 27.64
CA THR A 119 12.79 41.22 27.49
C THR A 119 11.81 42.12 26.75
N GLN A 120 11.14 41.62 25.71
CA GLN A 120 10.08 42.36 25.01
C GLN A 120 8.89 42.66 25.93
N ASP A 121 8.48 41.71 26.77
CA ASP A 121 7.41 41.90 27.76
C ASP A 121 7.78 42.93 28.84
N VAL A 122 9.00 42.86 29.38
CA VAL A 122 9.52 43.83 30.36
C VAL A 122 9.60 45.23 29.74
N LEU A 123 10.06 45.34 28.49
CA LEU A 123 10.08 46.61 27.74
C LEU A 123 8.68 47.18 27.53
N ALA A 124 7.69 46.33 27.21
CA ALA A 124 6.32 46.74 26.92
C ALA A 124 5.54 47.15 28.17
N ARG A 125 5.72 46.45 29.31
CA ARG A 125 4.96 46.68 30.54
C ARG A 125 5.59 47.72 31.46
N GLU A 126 6.88 47.61 31.75
CA GLU A 126 7.51 48.36 32.86
C GLU A 126 8.34 49.58 32.41
N LEU A 127 8.82 49.56 31.15
CA LEU A 127 9.71 50.59 30.59
C LEU A 127 9.05 51.42 29.46
N ALA A 128 7.72 51.38 29.34
CA ALA A 128 6.98 52.16 28.36
C ALA A 128 7.25 53.68 28.54
N GLY A 129 7.81 54.32 27.50
CA GLY A 129 8.09 55.76 27.47
C GLY A 129 9.57 56.16 27.67
N VAL A 130 10.48 55.21 27.92
CA VAL A 130 11.92 55.50 28.00
C VAL A 130 12.51 55.68 26.59
N THR A 131 12.91 56.91 26.25
CA THR A 131 13.39 57.28 24.90
C THR A 131 14.71 56.60 24.51
N SER A 132 15.58 56.28 25.48
CA SER A 132 16.88 55.65 25.24
C SER A 132 16.80 54.19 24.76
N LEU A 133 15.66 53.50 24.97
CA LEU A 133 15.48 52.10 24.61
C LEU A 133 14.58 51.89 23.38
N ARG A 134 14.24 52.96 22.65
CA ARG A 134 13.28 52.92 21.53
C ARG A 134 13.68 51.97 20.39
N HIS A 135 14.98 51.77 20.18
CA HIS A 135 15.51 50.92 19.10
C HIS A 135 15.71 49.46 19.51
N LEU A 136 15.64 49.15 20.81
CA LEU A 136 15.90 47.80 21.31
C LEU A 136 14.81 46.79 20.91
N PRO A 137 13.50 47.12 20.89
CA PRO A 137 12.48 46.20 20.37
C PRO A 137 12.70 45.83 18.90
N SER A 138 13.11 46.79 18.05
CA SER A 138 13.46 46.49 16.66
C SER A 138 14.69 45.59 16.56
N GLN A 139 15.72 45.82 17.37
CA GLN A 139 16.92 44.99 17.41
C GLN A 139 16.61 43.56 17.89
N LEU A 140 15.80 43.40 18.94
CA LEU A 140 15.36 42.08 19.43
C LEU A 140 14.54 41.34 18.36
N LYS A 141 13.73 42.05 17.58
CA LYS A 141 12.98 41.47 16.46
C LYS A 141 13.90 41.04 15.31
N GLU A 142 14.95 41.81 15.02
CA GLU A 142 15.99 41.42 14.05
C GLU A 142 16.82 40.23 14.55
N MET A 143 17.19 40.18 15.83
CA MET A 143 17.87 39.05 16.45
C MET A 143 17.01 37.78 16.40
N SER A 144 15.70 37.90 16.68
CA SER A 144 14.75 36.78 16.50
C SER A 144 14.71 36.28 15.06
N ARG A 145 14.71 37.19 14.06
CA ARG A 145 14.76 36.83 12.63
C ARG A 145 16.10 36.20 12.23
N LEU A 146 17.21 36.63 12.84
CA LEU A 146 18.51 36.00 12.64
C LEU A 146 18.52 34.57 13.19
N ILE A 147 17.96 34.36 14.38
CA ILE A 147 17.79 33.04 14.99
C ILE A 147 16.94 32.13 14.10
N ASP A 148 15.83 32.62 13.53
CA ASP A 148 15.03 31.84 12.55
C ASP A 148 15.89 31.38 11.37
N LYS A 149 16.65 32.30 10.77
CA LYS A 149 17.52 31.96 9.64
C LYS A 149 18.60 30.95 10.04
N MET A 150 19.21 31.12 11.21
CA MET A 150 20.23 30.19 11.75
C MET A 150 19.64 28.81 11.99
N LEU A 151 18.50 28.71 12.69
CA LEU A 151 17.80 27.46 12.97
C LEU A 151 17.47 26.68 11.68
N ARG A 152 16.97 27.37 10.64
CA ARG A 152 16.70 26.74 9.34
C ARG A 152 17.96 26.19 8.69
N THR A 153 19.04 26.97 8.68
CA THR A 153 20.31 26.54 8.07
C THR A 153 20.97 25.40 8.84
N GLU A 154 20.90 25.41 10.17
CA GLU A 154 21.42 24.32 10.99
C GLU A 154 20.59 23.05 10.85
N PHE A 155 19.26 23.17 10.84
CA PHE A 155 18.38 22.04 10.58
C PHE A 155 18.60 21.45 9.18
N GLN A 156 18.83 22.27 8.16
CA GLN A 156 19.16 21.77 6.82
C GLN A 156 20.49 21.00 6.82
N ARG A 157 21.54 21.55 7.44
CA ARG A 157 22.83 20.86 7.57
C ARG A 157 22.71 19.55 8.35
N TYR A 158 21.87 19.56 9.38
CA TYR A 158 21.54 18.37 10.14
C TYR A 158 20.85 17.31 9.26
N ALA A 159 19.82 17.70 8.50
CA ALA A 159 19.11 16.82 7.58
C ALA A 159 20.05 16.24 6.51
N GLU A 160 20.93 17.06 5.93
CA GLU A 160 21.95 16.61 4.98
C GLU A 160 22.89 15.58 5.62
N ALA A 161 23.40 15.85 6.82
CA ALA A 161 24.33 14.97 7.54
C ALA A 161 23.68 13.64 7.97
N ASP A 162 22.43 13.68 8.42
CA ASP A 162 21.68 12.50 8.88
C ASP A 162 21.26 11.60 7.70
N LEU A 163 20.72 12.19 6.63
CA LEU A 163 20.18 11.46 5.48
C LEU A 163 21.26 10.92 4.53
N HIS A 164 22.40 11.61 4.38
CA HIS A 164 23.50 11.17 3.49
C HIS A 164 24.57 10.33 4.18
N ARG A 165 24.42 10.04 5.48
CA ARG A 165 25.32 9.16 6.21
C ARG A 165 25.30 7.74 5.61
N PRO A 166 26.46 7.03 5.52
CA PRO A 166 26.52 5.66 5.06
C PRO A 166 25.47 4.74 5.71
N LEU A 167 24.78 3.96 4.89
CA LEU A 167 23.66 3.09 5.30
C LEU A 167 24.10 1.83 6.11
N GLU A 168 25.41 1.69 6.38
CA GLU A 168 26.00 0.58 7.14
C GLU A 168 26.04 0.83 8.65
N THR A 169 26.00 2.10 9.08
CA THR A 169 26.06 2.43 10.51
C THR A 169 24.67 2.41 11.12
N THR A 170 24.57 1.61 12.18
CA THR A 170 23.49 1.38 13.16
C THR A 170 22.35 2.40 13.22
N ASP A 171 21.13 1.85 13.39
CA ASP A 171 19.86 2.55 13.61
C ASP A 171 19.98 3.65 14.68
N GLY A 172 19.29 4.78 14.45
CA GLY A 172 19.22 5.91 15.38
C GLY A 172 19.54 7.27 14.76
N VAL A 173 18.93 8.28 15.36
CA VAL A 173 19.07 9.71 15.03
C VAL A 173 20.45 10.22 15.47
N VAL A 174 21.15 10.97 14.63
CA VAL A 174 22.42 11.63 14.99
C VAL A 174 22.14 12.74 16.01
N GLU A 175 22.83 12.78 17.16
CA GLU A 175 22.69 13.87 18.16
C GLU A 175 21.23 14.23 18.53
N PRO A 176 20.46 13.34 19.19
CA PRO A 176 19.03 13.55 19.45
C PRO A 176 18.74 14.82 20.28
N GLU A 177 19.60 15.15 21.24
CA GLU A 177 19.46 16.36 22.07
C GLU A 177 19.54 17.66 21.24
N ARG A 178 20.38 17.66 20.20
CA ARG A 178 20.51 18.78 19.27
C ARG A 178 19.32 18.87 18.33
N LEU A 179 18.77 17.74 17.88
CA LEU A 179 17.55 17.73 17.09
C LEU A 179 16.37 18.28 17.89
N VAL A 180 16.22 17.85 19.15
CA VAL A 180 15.16 18.35 20.06
C VAL A 180 15.26 19.87 20.24
N SER A 181 16.46 20.42 20.47
CA SER A 181 16.63 21.87 20.63
C SER A 181 16.33 22.67 19.36
N LEU A 182 16.75 22.15 18.18
CA LEU A 182 16.44 22.75 16.88
C LEU A 182 14.95 22.72 16.57
N VAL A 183 14.30 21.57 16.78
CA VAL A 183 12.86 21.37 16.52
C VAL A 183 12.04 22.22 17.47
N ALA A 184 12.36 22.24 18.77
CA ALA A 184 11.68 23.09 19.75
C ALA A 184 11.79 24.58 19.41
N GLY A 185 12.98 25.04 18.96
CA GLY A 185 13.18 26.41 18.49
C GLY A 185 12.35 26.76 17.25
N LEU A 186 12.26 25.85 16.28
CA LEU A 186 11.49 26.03 15.04
C LEU A 186 9.97 25.98 15.28
N LEU A 187 9.50 25.10 16.17
CA LEU A 187 8.10 25.00 16.56
C LEU A 187 7.62 26.28 17.26
N ARG A 188 8.46 26.88 18.11
CA ARG A 188 8.13 28.16 18.79
C ARG A 188 7.93 29.34 17.83
N GLN A 189 8.58 29.32 16.68
CA GLN A 189 8.44 30.36 15.67
C GLN A 189 7.26 30.11 14.70
N ASN A 190 6.48 29.05 14.93
CA ASN A 190 5.34 28.60 14.12
C ASN A 190 5.68 28.43 12.63
N ASN A 191 6.91 27.99 12.35
CA ASN A 191 7.39 27.86 10.98
C ASN A 191 7.50 26.38 10.59
N LEU A 192 6.44 25.82 10.02
CA LEU A 192 6.39 24.41 9.62
C LEU A 192 7.06 24.13 8.26
N GLN A 193 7.72 25.12 7.65
CA GLN A 193 8.38 24.96 6.35
C GLN A 193 9.60 24.02 6.42
N PHE A 194 10.20 23.82 7.60
CA PHE A 194 11.34 22.92 7.75
C PHE A 194 10.97 21.45 7.44
N LEU A 195 9.73 21.04 7.68
CA LEU A 195 9.24 19.70 7.33
C LEU A 195 9.21 19.48 5.81
N GLU A 196 8.87 20.51 5.03
CA GLU A 196 8.92 20.45 3.56
C GLU A 196 10.36 20.42 3.03
N VAL A 197 11.29 21.09 3.72
CA VAL A 197 12.73 21.00 3.40
C VAL A 197 13.24 19.60 3.70
N TYR A 198 12.91 19.05 4.87
CA TYR A 198 13.27 17.69 5.26
C TYR A 198 12.71 16.65 4.28
N LYS A 199 11.45 16.81 3.87
CA LYS A 199 10.81 15.99 2.85
C LYS A 199 11.59 15.96 1.54
N LYS A 200 11.96 17.13 1.03
CA LYS A 200 12.76 17.25 -0.21
C LYS A 200 14.13 16.61 -0.05
N GLU A 201 14.76 16.80 1.10
CA GLU A 201 16.09 16.22 1.37
C GLU A 201 16.04 14.68 1.49
N ALA A 202 14.96 14.13 2.06
CA ALA A 202 14.76 12.67 2.08
C ALA A 202 14.58 12.10 0.67
N MET A 203 13.90 12.84 -0.22
CA MET A 203 13.74 12.45 -1.63
C MET A 203 15.06 12.56 -2.41
N THR A 204 15.89 13.57 -2.17
CA THR A 204 17.22 13.71 -2.80
C THR A 204 18.18 12.63 -2.31
N ALA A 205 18.20 12.34 -1.01
CA ALA A 205 19.01 11.26 -0.43
C ALA A 205 18.65 9.89 -1.03
N ALA A 206 17.35 9.60 -1.19
CA ALA A 206 16.90 8.38 -1.86
C ALA A 206 17.36 8.30 -3.31
N HIS A 207 17.28 9.41 -4.06
CA HIS A 207 17.76 9.46 -5.44
C HIS A 207 19.28 9.25 -5.52
N ALA A 208 20.05 9.87 -4.62
CA ALA A 208 21.50 9.72 -4.55
C ALA A 208 21.91 8.28 -4.20
N ALA A 209 21.28 7.67 -3.19
CA ALA A 209 21.53 6.28 -2.80
C ALA A 209 21.26 5.29 -3.94
N LEU A 210 20.13 5.45 -4.65
CA LEU A 210 19.82 4.61 -5.81
C LEU A 210 20.80 4.84 -6.95
N LYS A 211 21.18 6.09 -7.24
CA LYS A 211 22.16 6.41 -8.28
C LYS A 211 23.52 5.79 -7.96
N GLN A 212 23.96 5.84 -6.71
CA GLN A 212 25.20 5.22 -6.27
C GLN A 212 25.17 3.70 -6.45
N LEU A 213 24.09 3.02 -6.02
CA LEU A 213 23.93 1.57 -6.20
C LEU A 213 23.91 1.15 -7.68
N VAL A 214 23.26 1.93 -8.53
CA VAL A 214 23.26 1.70 -9.99
C VAL A 214 24.69 1.85 -10.52
N ILE A 215 25.43 2.89 -10.12
CA ILE A 215 26.82 3.11 -10.56
C ILE A 215 27.73 1.97 -10.08
N GLU A 216 27.61 1.52 -8.82
CA GLU A 216 28.40 0.41 -8.28
C GLU A 216 28.17 -0.89 -9.06
N GLN A 217 26.91 -1.22 -9.36
CA GLN A 217 26.58 -2.40 -10.17
C GLN A 217 26.98 -2.25 -11.64
N MET A 218 27.03 -1.03 -12.19
CA MET A 218 27.56 -0.78 -13.53
C MET A 218 29.10 -0.78 -13.58
N ALA A 219 29.79 -0.38 -12.52
CA ALA A 219 31.25 -0.44 -12.43
C ALA A 219 31.74 -1.89 -12.34
N GLU A 220 30.99 -2.77 -11.66
CA GLU A 220 31.18 -4.23 -11.73
C GLU A 220 30.95 -4.81 -13.15
N CYS A 221 30.39 -4.03 -14.07
CA CYS A 221 30.09 -4.39 -15.46
C CYS A 221 31.17 -3.96 -16.48
N GLU A 222 32.35 -3.48 -16.07
CA GLU A 222 33.47 -3.20 -16.99
C GLU A 222 33.95 -4.47 -17.72
N GLY A 223 33.24 -4.81 -18.79
CA GLY A 223 33.52 -5.88 -19.71
C GLY A 223 33.09 -5.55 -21.14
N HIS A 224 31.97 -4.84 -21.36
CA HIS A 224 31.54 -4.44 -22.71
C HIS A 224 30.73 -3.13 -22.71
N VAL A 225 31.38 -2.02 -23.07
CA VAL A 225 30.71 -0.77 -23.46
C VAL A 225 30.92 -0.57 -24.96
N THR A 226 29.93 -0.95 -25.78
CA THR A 226 29.82 -0.45 -27.16
C THR A 226 28.99 0.82 -27.14
N GLY A 227 29.60 1.93 -27.52
CA GLY A 227 29.01 3.26 -27.50
C GLY A 227 27.83 3.40 -28.45
N GLN A 228 26.61 3.28 -27.92
CA GLN A 228 25.42 3.94 -28.44
C GLN A 228 24.54 4.33 -27.24
N GLY A 229 24.28 5.63 -27.12
CA GLY A 229 23.69 6.28 -25.96
C GLY A 229 22.20 6.06 -25.78
N ASP A 230 21.80 4.80 -25.64
CA ASP A 230 20.51 4.43 -25.06
C ASP A 230 20.80 3.48 -23.89
N VAL A 231 20.81 4.01 -22.67
CA VAL A 231 20.98 3.23 -21.44
C VAL A 231 19.67 2.51 -21.14
N SER A 232 19.30 1.57 -22.01
CA SER A 232 18.53 0.44 -21.54
C SER A 232 19.43 -0.27 -20.54
N LEU A 233 18.98 -0.40 -19.29
CA LEU A 233 19.63 -1.27 -18.29
C LEU A 233 19.57 -2.71 -18.83
N GLY A 234 20.45 -3.06 -19.76
CA GLY A 234 20.66 -4.42 -20.26
C GLY A 234 21.37 -5.29 -19.23
N LEU A 235 20.97 -5.15 -17.96
CA LEU A 235 21.47 -5.96 -16.88
C LEU A 235 20.85 -7.35 -17.00
N ASP A 236 21.71 -8.36 -16.85
CA ASP A 236 21.29 -9.75 -16.69
C ASP A 236 20.24 -9.85 -15.56
N PRO A 237 19.12 -10.59 -15.74
CA PRO A 237 18.07 -10.73 -14.74
C PRO A 237 18.52 -11.00 -13.30
N VAL A 238 19.62 -11.74 -13.12
CA VAL A 238 20.18 -12.04 -11.79
C VAL A 238 20.76 -10.78 -11.13
N ARG A 239 21.52 -9.99 -11.89
CA ARG A 239 22.14 -8.74 -11.40
C ARG A 239 21.09 -7.65 -11.20
N TRP A 240 20.09 -7.58 -12.07
CA TRP A 240 18.97 -6.66 -11.88
C TRP A 240 18.18 -6.97 -10.60
N LEU A 241 17.93 -8.25 -10.31
CA LEU A 241 17.32 -8.64 -9.03
C LEU A 241 18.20 -8.27 -7.84
N ARG A 242 19.51 -8.49 -7.93
CA ARG A 242 20.45 -8.06 -6.87
C ARG A 242 20.39 -6.55 -6.65
N LEU A 243 20.38 -5.76 -7.72
CA LEU A 243 20.22 -4.31 -7.65
C LEU A 243 18.89 -3.93 -6.97
N LEU A 244 17.79 -4.61 -7.30
CA LEU A 244 16.50 -4.38 -6.66
C LEU A 244 16.50 -4.73 -5.17
N VAL A 245 17.14 -5.83 -4.77
CA VAL A 245 17.29 -6.21 -3.36
C VAL A 245 18.07 -5.15 -2.59
N LEU A 246 19.22 -4.73 -3.13
CA LEU A 246 20.05 -3.70 -2.51
C LEU A 246 19.34 -2.35 -2.45
N SER A 247 18.64 -1.98 -3.52
CA SER A 247 17.84 -0.75 -3.59
C SER A 247 16.70 -0.76 -2.58
N ALA A 248 15.97 -1.87 -2.48
CA ALA A 248 14.88 -2.02 -1.51
C ALA A 248 15.40 -1.99 -0.07
N ASP A 249 16.55 -2.61 0.22
CA ASP A 249 17.16 -2.58 1.56
C ASP A 249 17.68 -1.17 1.92
N ALA A 250 18.35 -0.49 0.99
CA ALA A 250 18.82 0.88 1.17
C ALA A 250 17.66 1.85 1.44
N LEU A 251 16.59 1.78 0.64
CA LEU A 251 15.39 2.59 0.85
C LEU A 251 14.66 2.19 2.14
N ALA A 252 14.61 0.92 2.53
CA ALA A 252 14.01 0.49 3.78
C ALA A 252 14.78 0.99 5.01
N LYS A 253 16.12 1.08 4.95
CA LYS A 253 16.94 1.72 5.97
C LYS A 253 16.67 3.22 6.04
N LEU A 254 16.56 3.89 4.88
CA LEU A 254 16.26 5.32 4.82
C LEU A 254 14.86 5.65 5.36
N ILE A 255 13.85 4.82 5.06
CA ILE A 255 12.49 4.96 5.64
C ILE A 255 12.54 4.85 7.16
N ARG A 256 13.30 3.90 7.71
CA ARG A 256 13.45 3.76 9.18
C ARG A 256 14.10 5.00 9.79
N ARG A 257 15.16 5.53 9.19
CA ARG A 257 15.78 6.79 9.65
C ARG A 257 14.82 7.97 9.63
N VAL A 258 14.06 8.14 8.53
CA VAL A 258 13.03 9.18 8.42
C VAL A 258 11.92 8.99 9.46
N LYS A 259 11.59 7.74 9.81
CA LYS A 259 10.66 7.45 10.90
C LYS A 259 11.24 7.82 12.27
N ASP A 260 12.50 7.52 12.53
CA ASP A 260 13.15 7.83 13.81
C ASP A 260 13.20 9.36 14.03
N THR A 261 13.54 10.14 13.00
CA THR A 261 13.51 11.61 13.07
C THR A 261 12.09 12.16 13.20
N HIS A 262 11.13 11.58 12.48
CA HIS A 262 9.71 11.89 12.64
C HIS A 262 9.23 11.66 14.08
N ASP A 263 9.61 10.53 14.69
CA ASP A 263 9.21 10.18 16.05
C ASP A 263 9.82 11.17 17.07
N VAL A 264 11.08 11.59 16.90
CA VAL A 264 11.68 12.64 17.74
C VAL A 264 10.97 13.99 17.57
N VAL A 265 10.60 14.37 16.34
CA VAL A 265 9.85 15.62 16.10
C VAL A 265 8.46 15.56 16.73
N ARG A 266 7.77 14.42 16.62
CA ARG A 266 6.48 14.18 17.27
C ARG A 266 6.61 14.28 18.79
N ASP A 267 7.58 13.58 19.38
CA ASP A 267 7.78 13.58 20.84
C ASP A 267 8.14 14.99 21.36
N THR A 268 8.90 15.77 20.57
CA THR A 268 9.20 17.18 20.88
C THR A 268 7.95 18.08 20.79
N ALA A 269 7.08 17.83 19.81
CA ALA A 269 5.81 18.55 19.67
C ALA A 269 4.84 18.21 20.81
N ASP A 270 4.74 16.92 21.20
CA ASP A 270 3.94 16.45 22.35
C ASP A 270 4.41 17.10 23.66
N PHE A 271 5.73 17.19 23.86
CA PHE A 271 6.31 17.85 25.03
C PHE A 271 5.97 19.35 25.04
N SER A 272 6.07 20.01 23.88
CA SER A 272 5.79 21.44 23.70
C SER A 272 4.30 21.82 23.81
N ALA A 273 3.39 20.85 23.62
CA ALA A 273 1.94 21.00 23.79
C ALA A 273 1.48 20.81 25.26
N GLY A 274 2.41 20.66 26.21
CA GLY A 274 2.12 20.77 27.63
C GLY A 274 1.84 19.47 28.38
N ARG A 275 2.31 18.30 27.90
CA ARG A 275 2.25 17.07 28.73
C ARG A 275 3.19 17.09 29.96
N ALA A 276 4.07 18.10 30.11
CA ALA A 276 5.01 18.19 31.24
C ALA A 276 5.36 19.60 31.79
N GLY A 277 4.69 20.70 31.37
CA GLY A 277 4.92 22.07 31.88
C GLY A 277 5.03 23.13 30.78
N ASP A 278 4.63 24.38 31.11
CA ASP A 278 4.52 25.59 30.24
C ASP A 278 4.27 25.33 28.75
N SER A 279 2.99 25.05 28.42
CA SER A 279 2.50 24.87 27.06
C SER A 279 2.63 26.16 26.24
N PHE A 280 3.46 26.14 25.19
CA PHE A 280 3.52 27.24 24.23
C PHE A 280 2.74 26.95 22.93
N LEU A 281 2.56 25.68 22.55
CA LEU A 281 1.78 25.33 21.35
C LEU A 281 0.28 25.31 21.63
N SER A 282 -0.51 25.90 20.72
CA SER A 282 -1.97 25.73 20.73
C SER A 282 -2.34 24.31 20.32
N ALA A 283 -3.45 23.78 20.85
CA ALA A 283 -3.98 22.49 20.44
C ALA A 283 -4.33 22.42 18.92
N ALA A 284 -4.55 23.57 18.28
CA ALA A 284 -4.72 23.65 16.82
C ALA A 284 -3.39 23.48 16.07
N ASP A 285 -2.32 24.12 16.56
CA ASP A 285 -0.99 24.06 15.94
C ASP A 285 -0.36 22.68 16.11
N HIS A 286 -0.57 22.05 17.27
CA HIS A 286 -0.13 20.67 17.53
C HIS A 286 -0.75 19.68 16.54
N ARG A 287 -2.07 19.75 16.31
CA ARG A 287 -2.74 18.92 15.29
C ARG A 287 -2.22 19.19 13.88
N CYS A 288 -1.93 20.45 13.54
CA CYS A 288 -1.35 20.78 12.24
C CYS A 288 0.05 20.17 12.04
N VAL A 289 0.85 20.09 13.11
CA VAL A 289 2.16 19.40 13.09
C VAL A 289 1.96 17.91 12.87
N GLU A 290 1.04 17.26 13.60
CA GLU A 290 0.73 15.83 13.43
C GLU A 290 0.29 15.51 12.00
N ASP A 291 -0.63 16.29 11.43
CA ASP A 291 -1.12 16.11 10.05
C ASP A 291 0.04 16.24 9.04
N LYS A 292 0.91 17.26 9.19
CA LYS A 292 2.07 17.45 8.29
C LYS A 292 3.14 16.38 8.44
N LEU A 293 3.32 15.85 9.65
CA LEU A 293 4.23 14.74 9.91
C LEU A 293 3.72 13.44 9.27
N GLN A 294 2.42 13.21 9.31
CA GLN A 294 1.80 12.09 8.59
C GLN A 294 1.93 12.26 7.07
N ASP A 295 1.69 13.46 6.53
CA ASP A 295 1.86 13.79 5.12
C ASP A 295 3.32 13.66 4.64
N LEU A 296 4.29 13.93 5.52
CA LEU A 296 5.71 13.69 5.26
C LEU A 296 5.97 12.20 5.06
N LEU A 297 5.52 11.34 5.97
CA LEU A 297 5.75 9.89 5.89
C LEU A 297 5.07 9.26 4.68
N THR A 298 3.81 9.62 4.41
CA THR A 298 3.07 9.11 3.23
C THR A 298 3.78 9.51 1.94
N SER A 299 4.14 10.79 1.80
CA SER A 299 4.74 11.29 0.56
C SER A 299 6.17 10.77 0.33
N VAL A 300 6.97 10.55 1.38
CA VAL A 300 8.29 9.92 1.27
C VAL A 300 8.14 8.44 0.86
N CYS A 301 7.21 7.71 1.46
CA CYS A 301 6.93 6.32 1.09
C CYS A 301 6.47 6.20 -0.37
N ASP A 302 5.53 7.05 -0.80
CA ASP A 302 5.05 7.08 -2.18
C ASP A 302 6.19 7.35 -3.17
N HIS A 303 7.06 8.32 -2.87
CA HIS A 303 8.22 8.60 -3.70
C HIS A 303 9.16 7.40 -3.81
N PHE A 304 9.41 6.68 -2.72
CA PHE A 304 10.32 5.55 -2.72
C PHE A 304 9.72 4.36 -3.48
N HIS A 305 8.41 4.15 -3.35
CA HIS A 305 7.65 3.21 -4.16
C HIS A 305 7.74 3.54 -5.65
N ASP A 306 7.57 4.79 -6.05
CA ASP A 306 7.69 5.23 -7.44
C ASP A 306 9.10 5.02 -7.98
N ARG A 307 10.15 5.29 -7.17
CA ARG A 307 11.52 5.03 -7.59
C ARG A 307 11.79 3.54 -7.79
N LEU A 308 11.38 2.67 -6.87
CA LEU A 308 11.50 1.22 -7.10
C LEU A 308 10.67 0.77 -8.30
N ALA A 309 9.48 1.34 -8.50
CA ALA A 309 8.63 1.06 -9.66
C ALA A 309 9.34 1.41 -10.97
N THR A 310 10.09 2.52 -11.02
CA THR A 310 10.91 2.87 -12.20
C THR A 310 12.03 1.87 -12.45
N VAL A 311 12.72 1.38 -11.41
CA VAL A 311 13.76 0.34 -11.55
C VAL A 311 13.14 -0.99 -12.00
N VAL A 312 11.96 -1.34 -11.50
CA VAL A 312 11.22 -2.55 -11.92
C VAL A 312 10.79 -2.45 -13.39
N SER A 313 10.34 -1.27 -13.81
CA SER A 313 9.86 -1.01 -15.17
C SER A 313 11.00 -0.88 -16.19
N ALA A 314 12.22 -0.58 -15.75
CA ALA A 314 13.40 -0.47 -16.60
C ALA A 314 13.85 -1.82 -17.19
N GLN A 315 13.46 -2.95 -16.59
CA GLN A 315 13.75 -4.28 -17.11
C GLN A 315 12.82 -4.61 -18.29
N ASN A 316 13.19 -4.13 -19.48
CA ASN A 316 12.46 -4.40 -20.71
C ASN A 316 13.26 -5.39 -21.57
N GLY A 317 12.75 -6.62 -21.73
CA GLY A 317 13.18 -7.54 -22.79
C GLY A 317 13.83 -8.86 -22.35
N ALA A 318 14.37 -8.97 -21.14
CA ALA A 318 15.00 -10.20 -20.68
C ALA A 318 13.98 -11.26 -20.23
N ALA A 319 14.24 -12.53 -20.56
CA ALA A 319 13.39 -13.65 -20.16
C ALA A 319 13.58 -13.94 -18.67
N MET A 320 12.59 -13.59 -17.85
CA MET A 320 12.61 -13.92 -16.43
C MET A 320 12.25 -15.39 -16.19
N THR A 321 12.99 -16.03 -15.30
CA THR A 321 12.70 -17.40 -14.83
C THR A 321 11.64 -17.38 -13.71
N PRO A 322 10.94 -18.50 -13.43
CA PRO A 322 9.95 -18.58 -12.35
C PRO A 322 10.52 -18.20 -10.97
N THR A 323 11.75 -18.64 -10.67
CA THR A 323 12.44 -18.31 -9.40
C THR A 323 12.72 -16.81 -9.26
N GLN A 324 13.00 -16.15 -10.38
CA GLN A 324 13.29 -14.72 -10.38
C GLN A 324 12.03 -13.87 -10.15
N ILE A 325 10.86 -14.32 -10.62
CA ILE A 325 9.60 -13.59 -10.45
C ILE A 325 9.02 -13.79 -9.06
N THR A 326 9.15 -15.01 -8.51
CA THR A 326 8.77 -15.27 -7.11
C THR A 326 9.63 -14.46 -6.15
N GLU A 327 10.94 -14.34 -6.41
CA GLU A 327 11.81 -13.44 -5.64
C GLU A 327 11.43 -11.97 -5.81
N LEU A 328 11.07 -11.53 -7.03
CA LEU A 328 10.54 -10.18 -7.24
C LEU A 328 9.25 -9.92 -6.45
N SER A 329 8.31 -10.87 -6.43
CA SER A 329 7.07 -10.78 -5.63
C SER A 329 7.39 -10.60 -4.16
N ARG A 330 8.34 -11.39 -3.64
CA ARG A 330 8.78 -11.33 -2.24
C ARG A 330 9.39 -9.98 -1.88
N ILE A 331 10.22 -9.40 -2.75
CA ILE A 331 10.82 -8.08 -2.56
C ILE A 331 9.74 -7.00 -2.53
N VAL A 332 8.82 -7.01 -3.49
CA VAL A 332 7.72 -6.04 -3.61
C VAL A 332 6.79 -6.11 -2.41
N GLU A 333 6.40 -7.31 -1.97
CA GLU A 333 5.56 -7.51 -0.79
C GLU A 333 6.26 -7.04 0.48
N ARG A 334 7.52 -7.44 0.71
CA ARG A 334 8.28 -7.04 1.91
C ARG A 334 8.40 -5.52 2.01
N PHE A 335 8.73 -4.85 0.90
CA PHE A 335 8.86 -3.39 0.88
C PHE A 335 7.50 -2.71 1.09
N THR A 336 6.44 -3.22 0.46
CA THR A 336 5.09 -2.63 0.61
C THR A 336 4.55 -2.79 2.03
N VAL A 337 4.83 -3.92 2.70
CA VAL A 337 4.47 -4.12 4.11
C VAL A 337 5.23 -3.15 5.01
N LEU A 338 6.54 -2.95 4.76
CA LEU A 338 7.35 -2.01 5.53
C LEU A 338 6.82 -0.57 5.39
N CYS A 339 6.54 -0.10 4.18
CA CYS A 339 5.95 1.22 3.97
C CYS A 339 4.58 1.34 4.63
N GLY A 340 3.73 0.32 4.51
CA GLY A 340 2.40 0.30 5.16
C GLY A 340 2.45 0.35 6.69
N GLN A 341 3.48 -0.24 7.32
CA GLN A 341 3.72 -0.14 8.77
C GLN A 341 4.20 1.25 9.21
N VAL A 342 4.78 2.04 8.31
CA VAL A 342 5.36 3.36 8.61
C VAL A 342 4.37 4.47 8.29
N SER A 343 3.75 4.48 7.11
CA SER A 343 2.84 5.55 6.66
C SER A 343 1.36 5.28 6.94
N GLY A 344 0.98 4.05 7.35
CA GLY A 344 -0.41 3.65 7.51
C GLY A 344 -1.22 3.56 6.19
N GLN A 345 -0.60 3.89 5.05
CA GLN A 345 -1.20 3.80 3.72
C GLN A 345 -0.42 2.84 2.82
N GLN A 346 -1.13 2.15 1.93
CA GLN A 346 -0.49 1.24 0.98
C GLN A 346 -0.32 1.90 -0.39
N SER A 347 0.90 2.30 -0.72
CA SER A 347 1.24 2.81 -2.04
C SER A 347 1.08 1.72 -3.12
N VAL A 348 0.52 2.10 -4.27
CA VAL A 348 0.07 1.15 -5.30
C VAL A 348 1.05 1.04 -6.49
N SER A 349 1.92 2.04 -6.70
CA SER A 349 2.75 2.14 -7.91
C SER A 349 3.69 0.95 -8.12
N LEU A 350 4.40 0.52 -7.07
CA LEU A 350 5.29 -0.65 -7.14
C LEU A 350 4.52 -1.94 -7.48
N ARG A 351 3.32 -2.13 -6.91
CA ARG A 351 2.47 -3.29 -7.22
C ARG A 351 1.99 -3.26 -8.66
N VAL A 352 1.70 -2.08 -9.22
CA VAL A 352 1.34 -1.94 -10.64
C VAL A 352 2.50 -2.34 -11.54
N SER A 353 3.71 -1.83 -11.29
CA SER A 353 4.90 -2.21 -12.07
C SER A 353 5.22 -3.70 -11.96
N PHE A 354 5.06 -4.30 -10.77
CA PHE A 354 5.16 -5.75 -10.60
C PHE A 354 4.13 -6.50 -11.44
N ASN A 355 2.84 -6.13 -11.37
CA ASN A 355 1.78 -6.79 -12.12
C ASN A 355 1.99 -6.71 -13.63
N ILE A 356 2.55 -5.60 -14.13
CA ILE A 356 2.93 -5.48 -15.56
C ILE A 356 4.01 -6.51 -15.92
N GLN A 357 5.06 -6.66 -15.10
CA GLN A 357 6.12 -7.64 -15.36
C GLN A 357 5.64 -9.09 -15.20
N ALA A 358 4.85 -9.37 -14.16
CA ALA A 358 4.23 -10.68 -13.94
C ALA A 358 3.30 -11.05 -15.11
N GLY A 359 2.49 -10.10 -15.60
CA GLY A 359 1.64 -10.28 -16.77
C GLY A 359 2.43 -10.61 -18.04
N ARG A 360 3.55 -9.90 -18.29
CA ARG A 360 4.46 -10.19 -19.43
C ARG A 360 5.06 -11.59 -19.35
N TYR A 361 5.47 -12.02 -18.16
CA TYR A 361 5.94 -13.39 -17.95
C TYR A 361 4.83 -14.41 -18.22
N VAL A 362 3.64 -14.24 -17.66
CA VAL A 362 2.52 -15.16 -17.85
C VAL A 362 2.13 -15.24 -19.33
N ALA A 363 2.17 -14.13 -20.06
CA ALA A 363 1.93 -14.09 -21.51
C ALA A 363 2.99 -14.91 -22.28
N ARG A 364 4.28 -14.73 -21.96
CA ARG A 364 5.37 -15.50 -22.57
C ARG A 364 5.30 -16.99 -22.20
N PHE A 365 5.04 -17.31 -20.94
CA PHE A 365 4.81 -18.66 -20.44
C PHE A 365 3.70 -19.34 -21.26
N HIS A 366 2.58 -18.65 -21.45
CA HIS A 366 1.48 -19.16 -22.25
C HIS A 366 1.85 -19.35 -23.73
N GLN A 367 2.52 -18.39 -24.35
CA GLN A 367 2.96 -18.50 -25.74
C GLN A 367 3.88 -19.71 -25.96
N GLN A 368 4.85 -19.93 -25.05
CA GLN A 368 5.76 -21.08 -25.11
C GLN A 368 5.03 -22.41 -24.95
N ARG A 369 4.08 -22.51 -23.99
CA ARG A 369 3.32 -23.74 -23.76
C ARG A 369 2.32 -24.02 -24.88
N LYS A 370 1.69 -22.99 -25.45
CA LYS A 370 0.82 -23.10 -26.62
C LYS A 370 1.59 -23.59 -27.85
N ALA A 371 2.76 -23.02 -28.13
CA ALA A 371 3.63 -23.47 -29.22
C ALA A 371 4.07 -24.93 -29.04
N LYS A 372 4.49 -25.30 -27.83
CA LYS A 372 4.86 -26.69 -27.50
C LYS A 372 3.69 -27.65 -27.71
N LEU A 373 2.48 -27.29 -27.26
CA LEU A 373 1.29 -28.11 -27.44
C LEU A 373 0.98 -28.34 -28.92
N LEU A 374 1.03 -27.28 -29.75
CA LEU A 374 0.75 -27.39 -31.18
C LEU A 374 1.75 -28.32 -31.88
N LEU A 375 3.05 -28.18 -31.60
CA LEU A 375 4.08 -29.06 -32.16
C LEU A 375 3.85 -30.53 -31.77
N LEU A 376 3.48 -30.79 -30.51
CA LEU A 376 3.20 -32.14 -30.04
C LEU A 376 1.95 -32.74 -30.70
N LEU A 377 0.90 -31.94 -30.88
CA LEU A 377 -0.32 -32.37 -31.58
C LEU A 377 -0.07 -32.66 -33.06
N GLU A 378 0.81 -31.90 -33.71
CA GLU A 378 1.18 -32.11 -35.12
C GLU A 378 2.04 -33.36 -35.32
N ALA A 379 2.79 -33.79 -34.30
CA ALA A 379 3.57 -35.02 -34.32
C ALA A 379 2.78 -36.26 -33.84
N GLU A 380 1.53 -36.08 -33.38
CA GLU A 380 0.76 -37.14 -32.72
C GLU A 380 0.29 -38.22 -33.70
N GLN A 381 0.53 -39.49 -33.35
CA GLN A 381 0.18 -40.64 -34.20
C GLN A 381 -1.13 -41.31 -33.78
N TRP A 382 -1.75 -40.88 -32.67
CA TRP A 382 -3.01 -41.42 -32.15
C TRP A 382 -2.91 -42.91 -31.83
N ARG A 383 -1.80 -43.30 -31.21
CA ARG A 383 -1.58 -44.66 -30.70
C ARG A 383 -1.71 -44.68 -29.18
N ALA A 384 -2.02 -45.84 -28.63
CA ALA A 384 -1.99 -46.05 -27.19
C ALA A 384 -0.57 -45.74 -26.68
N ALA A 385 -0.46 -44.82 -25.73
CA ALA A 385 0.78 -44.44 -25.11
C ALA A 385 0.91 -45.09 -23.74
N GLU A 386 2.12 -45.56 -23.41
CA GLU A 386 2.45 -45.97 -22.06
C GLU A 386 2.39 -44.78 -21.11
N VAL A 387 1.83 -44.99 -19.92
CA VAL A 387 1.58 -43.95 -18.92
C VAL A 387 2.57 -44.11 -17.78
N PRO A 388 3.56 -43.21 -17.64
CA PRO A 388 4.40 -43.17 -16.45
C PRO A 388 3.57 -42.94 -15.18
N VAL A 389 3.94 -43.61 -14.08
CA VAL A 389 3.24 -43.48 -12.77
C VAL A 389 3.16 -42.05 -12.24
N GLY A 390 4.08 -41.16 -12.66
CA GLY A 390 4.03 -39.74 -12.33
C GLY A 390 2.73 -39.06 -12.79
N PHE A 391 2.19 -39.43 -13.97
CA PHE A 391 0.93 -38.88 -14.46
C PHE A 391 -0.28 -39.36 -13.66
N GLN A 392 -0.24 -40.59 -13.13
CA GLN A 392 -1.28 -41.08 -12.23
C GLN A 392 -1.32 -40.24 -10.95
N ARG A 393 -0.15 -39.92 -10.37
CA ARG A 393 -0.05 -39.04 -9.18
C ARG A 393 -0.61 -37.64 -9.46
N LEU A 394 -0.35 -37.06 -10.64
CA LEU A 394 -0.90 -35.77 -11.04
C LEU A 394 -2.43 -35.77 -11.06
N VAL A 395 -3.02 -36.80 -11.67
CA VAL A 395 -4.47 -36.96 -11.80
C VAL A 395 -5.13 -37.19 -10.43
N ASP A 396 -4.54 -38.05 -9.60
CA ASP A 396 -5.02 -38.30 -8.25
C ASP A 396 -4.88 -37.06 -7.34
N GLY A 397 -3.86 -36.25 -7.57
CA GLY A 397 -3.64 -34.98 -6.87
C GLY A 397 -4.68 -33.92 -7.23
N LEU A 398 -4.97 -33.78 -8.53
CA LEU A 398 -6.03 -32.90 -9.04
C LEU A 398 -7.42 -33.34 -8.56
N ALA A 399 -7.69 -34.65 -8.53
CA ALA A 399 -8.94 -35.22 -8.03
C ALA A 399 -9.17 -34.91 -6.54
N ARG A 400 -8.12 -35.06 -5.72
CA ARG A 400 -8.15 -34.80 -4.27
C ARG A 400 -8.05 -33.31 -3.92
N GLY A 401 -7.71 -32.46 -4.89
CA GLY A 401 -7.47 -31.05 -4.68
C GLY A 401 -6.24 -30.75 -3.82
N SER A 402 -5.28 -31.69 -3.71
CA SER A 402 -4.02 -31.48 -2.99
C SER A 402 -3.08 -30.55 -3.75
N LYS A 403 -2.01 -30.08 -3.09
CA LYS A 403 -0.98 -29.24 -3.73
C LYS A 403 -0.42 -29.94 -4.98
N ILE A 404 -0.38 -29.23 -6.09
CA ILE A 404 -0.05 -29.83 -7.40
C ILE A 404 1.46 -29.82 -7.59
N THR A 405 2.07 -31.01 -7.61
CA THR A 405 3.50 -31.16 -7.93
C THR A 405 3.69 -31.22 -9.44
N THR A 406 4.66 -30.48 -9.99
CA THR A 406 4.94 -30.47 -11.45
C THR A 406 5.81 -31.63 -11.94
N SER A 407 6.35 -32.46 -11.02
CA SER A 407 7.18 -33.61 -11.40
C SER A 407 6.33 -34.81 -11.82
N ALA A 408 6.40 -35.15 -13.10
CA ALA A 408 5.83 -36.36 -13.69
C ALA A 408 6.83 -37.54 -13.75
N GLU A 409 7.94 -37.46 -12.99
CA GLU A 409 9.01 -38.45 -13.05
C GLU A 409 8.67 -39.74 -12.28
N GLY A 410 8.92 -40.87 -12.95
CA GLY A 410 8.80 -42.23 -12.43
C GLY A 410 9.21 -43.21 -13.51
N ASP A 411 10.16 -44.10 -13.19
CA ASP A 411 10.69 -45.11 -14.12
C ASP A 411 9.68 -46.23 -14.45
N GLU A 412 8.62 -46.37 -13.65
CA GLU A 412 7.58 -47.37 -13.86
C GLU A 412 6.47 -46.84 -14.79
N THR A 413 6.14 -47.62 -15.82
CA THR A 413 5.05 -47.34 -16.78
C THR A 413 3.88 -48.30 -16.62
N SER A 414 2.68 -47.83 -16.96
CA SER A 414 1.42 -48.59 -16.95
C SER A 414 0.71 -48.41 -18.30
N ASP A 415 0.01 -49.43 -18.76
CA ASP A 415 -0.70 -49.41 -20.05
C ASP A 415 -1.95 -48.50 -20.04
N CYS A 416 -2.41 -48.08 -18.85
CA CYS A 416 -3.60 -47.23 -18.72
C CYS A 416 -3.52 -46.30 -17.50
N LEU A 417 -4.20 -45.16 -17.62
CA LEU A 417 -4.48 -44.23 -16.54
C LEU A 417 -5.77 -44.67 -15.82
N ARG A 418 -5.82 -44.60 -14.49
CA ARG A 418 -7.03 -44.87 -13.71
C ARG A 418 -7.67 -43.56 -13.27
N VAL A 419 -8.94 -43.38 -13.61
CA VAL A 419 -9.72 -42.22 -13.17
C VAL A 419 -10.95 -42.74 -12.45
N GLY A 420 -11.00 -42.56 -11.13
CA GLY A 420 -12.02 -43.19 -10.28
C GLY A 420 -11.92 -44.72 -10.37
N GLN A 421 -12.99 -45.38 -10.82
CA GLN A 421 -13.02 -46.84 -11.03
C GLN A 421 -12.72 -47.26 -12.47
N GLN A 422 -12.51 -46.32 -13.39
CA GLN A 422 -12.45 -46.62 -14.82
C GLN A 422 -11.01 -46.56 -15.35
N LYS A 423 -10.67 -47.49 -16.25
CA LYS A 423 -9.39 -47.50 -16.99
C LYS A 423 -9.52 -46.60 -18.22
N PHE A 424 -8.53 -45.74 -18.43
CA PHE A 424 -8.41 -44.83 -19.56
C PHE A 424 -7.16 -45.20 -20.35
N VAL A 425 -7.36 -45.66 -21.58
CA VAL A 425 -6.27 -45.76 -22.56
C VAL A 425 -6.04 -44.38 -23.14
N THR A 426 -4.81 -43.88 -23.04
CA THR A 426 -4.47 -42.49 -23.36
C THR A 426 -3.48 -42.41 -24.52
N VAL A 427 -3.36 -41.21 -25.07
CA VAL A 427 -2.47 -40.85 -26.18
C VAL A 427 -1.39 -39.88 -25.65
N GLY A 428 -0.21 -39.86 -26.27
CA GLY A 428 0.91 -39.02 -25.81
C GLY A 428 0.53 -37.54 -25.64
N ALA A 429 -0.21 -36.97 -26.60
CA ALA A 429 -0.68 -35.59 -26.57
C ALA A 429 -1.52 -35.25 -25.33
N VAL A 430 -2.39 -36.14 -24.85
CA VAL A 430 -3.23 -35.86 -23.66
C VAL A 430 -2.42 -35.96 -22.36
N LEU A 431 -1.41 -36.84 -22.30
CA LEU A 431 -0.48 -36.88 -21.17
C LEU A 431 0.34 -35.57 -21.09
N MET A 432 0.80 -35.08 -22.25
CA MET A 432 1.50 -33.80 -22.29
C MET A 432 0.57 -32.63 -21.91
N LEU A 433 -0.70 -32.66 -22.31
CA LEU A 433 -1.69 -31.70 -21.85
C LEU A 433 -1.88 -31.74 -20.33
N LEU A 434 -1.94 -32.93 -19.71
CA LEU A 434 -2.01 -33.07 -18.24
C LEU A 434 -0.82 -32.40 -17.55
N ARG A 435 0.39 -32.61 -18.08
CA ARG A 435 1.59 -31.92 -17.58
C ARG A 435 1.44 -30.40 -17.70
N LEU A 436 1.02 -29.90 -18.87
CA LEU A 436 0.79 -28.47 -19.05
C LEU A 436 -0.23 -27.93 -18.04
N VAL A 437 -1.37 -28.59 -17.87
CA VAL A 437 -2.39 -28.22 -16.88
C VAL A 437 -1.78 -28.12 -15.48
N SER A 438 -0.96 -29.09 -15.06
CA SER A 438 -0.29 -29.05 -13.76
C SER A 438 0.67 -27.85 -13.62
N GLU A 439 1.40 -27.49 -14.67
CA GLU A 439 2.30 -26.33 -14.68
C GLU A 439 1.51 -25.01 -14.62
N TYR A 440 0.34 -24.91 -15.26
CA TYR A 440 -0.54 -23.75 -15.14
C TYR A 440 -1.10 -23.61 -13.71
N CYS A 441 -1.48 -24.71 -13.06
CA CYS A 441 -1.94 -24.68 -11.68
C CYS A 441 -0.81 -24.27 -10.71
N ALA A 442 0.39 -24.83 -10.87
CA ALA A 442 1.55 -24.43 -10.07
C ALA A 442 1.89 -22.93 -10.25
N CYS A 443 1.85 -22.42 -11.48
CA CYS A 443 2.05 -21.00 -11.78
C CYS A 443 1.00 -20.10 -11.10
N ALA A 444 -0.26 -20.57 -11.00
CA ALA A 444 -1.32 -19.86 -10.30
C ALA A 444 -1.13 -19.85 -8.78
N GLU A 445 -0.59 -20.93 -8.19
CA GLU A 445 -0.21 -20.97 -6.77
C GLU A 445 0.98 -20.05 -6.46
N GLU A 446 1.98 -19.98 -7.36
CA GLU A 446 3.15 -19.12 -7.21
C GLU A 446 2.84 -17.63 -7.41
N LEU A 447 1.87 -17.29 -8.27
CA LEU A 447 1.47 -15.92 -8.58
C LEU A 447 -0.04 -15.71 -8.40
N PRO A 448 -0.53 -15.60 -7.14
CA PRO A 448 -1.96 -15.45 -6.87
C PRO A 448 -2.57 -14.21 -7.52
N SER A 449 -1.84 -13.11 -7.63
CA SER A 449 -2.32 -11.86 -8.26
C SER A 449 -2.64 -12.01 -9.74
N GLN A 450 -2.05 -13.01 -10.41
CA GLN A 450 -2.26 -13.29 -11.83
C GLN A 450 -3.09 -14.56 -12.05
N ALA A 451 -3.57 -15.23 -10.99
CA ALA A 451 -4.24 -16.53 -11.08
C ALA A 451 -5.46 -16.52 -12.01
N LEU A 452 -6.26 -15.45 -12.03
CA LEU A 452 -7.39 -15.32 -12.95
C LEU A 452 -6.94 -15.24 -14.43
N TYR A 453 -5.85 -14.52 -14.70
CA TYR A 453 -5.28 -14.41 -16.04
C TYR A 453 -4.68 -15.76 -16.50
N VAL A 454 -3.97 -16.46 -15.60
CA VAL A 454 -3.46 -17.82 -15.82
C VAL A 454 -4.61 -18.80 -16.11
N GLY A 455 -5.72 -18.71 -15.38
CA GLY A 455 -6.92 -19.52 -15.60
C GLY A 455 -7.53 -19.28 -16.98
N ARG A 456 -7.63 -18.03 -17.44
CA ARG A 456 -8.09 -17.71 -18.81
C ARG A 456 -7.16 -18.29 -19.88
N ASN A 457 -5.85 -18.21 -19.68
CA ASN A 457 -4.87 -18.79 -20.59
C ASN A 457 -4.95 -20.32 -20.64
N LEU A 458 -5.24 -20.98 -19.51
CA LEU A 458 -5.48 -22.42 -19.48
C LEU A 458 -6.75 -22.81 -20.27
N ALA A 459 -7.82 -22.01 -20.18
CA ALA A 459 -9.02 -22.24 -20.98
C ALA A 459 -8.70 -22.14 -22.49
N ASP A 460 -7.87 -21.19 -22.89
CA ASP A 460 -7.42 -21.07 -24.29
C ASP A 460 -6.56 -22.27 -24.74
N ILE A 461 -5.70 -22.80 -23.86
CA ILE A 461 -4.94 -24.04 -24.13
C ILE A 461 -5.88 -25.22 -24.37
N LEU A 462 -6.88 -25.40 -23.50
CA LEU A 462 -7.86 -26.49 -23.62
C LEU A 462 -8.71 -26.34 -24.89
N LYS A 463 -9.11 -25.11 -25.23
CA LYS A 463 -9.82 -24.82 -26.48
C LYS A 463 -8.96 -25.08 -27.71
N THR A 464 -7.68 -24.72 -27.66
CA THR A 464 -6.71 -24.99 -28.73
C THR A 464 -6.54 -26.50 -28.92
N PHE A 465 -6.42 -27.28 -27.84
CA PHE A 465 -6.37 -28.74 -27.90
C PHE A 465 -7.63 -29.33 -28.55
N ASN A 466 -8.82 -28.89 -28.16
CA ASN A 466 -10.09 -29.33 -28.72
C ASN A 466 -10.19 -29.05 -30.23
N SER A 467 -9.96 -27.79 -30.61
CA SER A 467 -10.02 -27.34 -32.01
C SER A 467 -9.02 -28.09 -32.90
N ARG A 468 -7.78 -28.25 -32.43
CA ARG A 468 -6.73 -28.93 -33.20
C ARG A 468 -6.99 -30.44 -33.28
N THR A 469 -7.50 -31.07 -32.22
CA THR A 469 -7.92 -32.48 -32.25
C THR A 469 -9.03 -32.71 -33.27
N CYS A 470 -10.04 -31.81 -33.31
CA CYS A 470 -11.11 -31.87 -34.31
C CYS A 470 -10.56 -31.78 -35.74
N GLN A 471 -9.66 -30.84 -36.02
CA GLN A 471 -9.03 -30.70 -37.34
C GLN A 471 -8.19 -31.92 -37.75
N LEU A 472 -7.40 -32.46 -36.83
CA LEU A 472 -6.53 -33.60 -37.09
C LEU A 472 -7.33 -34.89 -37.34
N VAL A 473 -8.35 -35.13 -36.50
CA VAL A 473 -9.10 -36.39 -36.48
C VAL A 473 -10.34 -36.32 -37.38
N LEU A 474 -11.26 -35.38 -37.16
CA LEU A 474 -12.48 -35.27 -37.99
C LEU A 474 -12.21 -34.57 -39.33
N GLY A 475 -11.37 -33.53 -39.33
CA GLY A 475 -10.95 -32.81 -40.54
C GLY A 475 -9.92 -33.55 -41.40
N ALA A 476 -9.53 -34.76 -40.99
CA ALA A 476 -8.55 -35.62 -41.65
C ALA A 476 -7.19 -34.96 -41.96
N GLN A 477 -6.84 -33.87 -41.27
CA GLN A 477 -5.57 -33.18 -41.48
C GLN A 477 -4.36 -34.02 -41.03
N ALA A 478 -4.57 -34.97 -40.09
CA ALA A 478 -3.53 -35.88 -39.67
C ALA A 478 -2.95 -36.69 -40.85
N LEU A 479 -3.75 -37.00 -41.88
CA LEU A 479 -3.27 -37.72 -43.07
C LEU A 479 -2.15 -36.96 -43.82
N LYS A 480 -2.22 -35.62 -43.82
CA LYS A 480 -1.24 -34.75 -44.49
C LYS A 480 -0.06 -34.39 -43.59
N VAL A 481 -0.32 -34.21 -42.29
CA VAL A 481 0.65 -33.65 -41.34
C VAL A 481 1.50 -34.74 -40.67
N THR A 482 0.91 -35.87 -40.28
CA THR A 482 1.61 -36.94 -39.53
C THR A 482 2.02 -38.12 -40.40
N GLY A 483 1.61 -38.14 -41.68
CA GLY A 483 1.91 -39.23 -42.62
C GLY A 483 1.07 -40.50 -42.41
N LEU A 484 -0.02 -40.43 -41.65
CA LEU A 484 -0.97 -41.54 -41.52
C LEU A 484 -1.65 -41.84 -42.85
N LYS A 485 -1.70 -43.12 -43.24
CA LYS A 485 -2.35 -43.55 -44.50
C LYS A 485 -3.88 -43.46 -44.43
N THR A 486 -4.47 -43.80 -43.28
CA THR A 486 -5.91 -43.78 -43.04
C THR A 486 -6.21 -43.49 -41.56
N ILE A 487 -7.35 -42.85 -41.29
CA ILE A 487 -7.88 -42.68 -39.93
C ILE A 487 -8.76 -43.88 -39.62
N THR A 488 -8.34 -44.71 -38.67
CA THR A 488 -9.05 -45.94 -38.27
C THR A 488 -10.08 -45.65 -37.17
N SER A 489 -11.00 -46.60 -36.96
CA SER A 489 -11.93 -46.57 -35.82
C SER A 489 -11.21 -46.55 -34.47
N THR A 490 -10.04 -47.18 -34.36
CA THR A 490 -9.18 -47.12 -33.17
C THR A 490 -8.68 -45.69 -32.90
N ASN A 491 -8.23 -44.97 -33.94
CA ASN A 491 -7.75 -43.59 -33.79
C ASN A 491 -8.89 -42.67 -33.33
N LEU A 492 -10.10 -42.85 -33.88
CA LEU A 492 -11.30 -42.12 -33.46
C LEU A 492 -11.67 -42.43 -32.00
N ALA A 493 -11.64 -43.70 -31.60
CA ALA A 493 -11.91 -44.12 -30.23
C ALA A 493 -10.89 -43.54 -29.24
N LEU A 494 -9.59 -43.55 -29.59
CA LEU A 494 -8.51 -42.97 -28.77
C LEU A 494 -8.64 -41.45 -28.64
N ALA A 495 -8.99 -40.76 -29.74
CA ALA A 495 -9.24 -39.32 -29.71
C ALA A 495 -10.45 -38.98 -28.83
N GLY A 496 -11.56 -39.72 -28.98
CA GLY A 496 -12.73 -39.60 -28.12
C GLY A 496 -12.39 -39.83 -26.64
N ARG A 497 -11.59 -40.86 -26.34
CA ARG A 497 -11.15 -41.18 -24.98
C ARG A 497 -10.26 -40.10 -24.36
N ALA A 498 -9.37 -39.53 -25.16
CA ALA A 498 -8.55 -38.38 -24.75
C ALA A 498 -9.41 -37.15 -24.43
N LEU A 499 -10.41 -36.84 -25.27
CA LEU A 499 -11.35 -35.73 -25.03
C LEU A 499 -12.22 -35.95 -23.79
N GLN A 500 -12.71 -37.18 -23.55
CA GLN A 500 -13.44 -37.54 -22.34
C GLN A 500 -12.60 -37.34 -21.07
N LEU A 501 -11.31 -37.68 -21.11
CA LEU A 501 -10.39 -37.44 -20.00
C LEU A 501 -10.25 -35.93 -19.71
N VAL A 502 -10.10 -35.10 -20.76
CA VAL A 502 -10.04 -33.65 -20.61
C VAL A 502 -11.36 -33.09 -20.06
N GLN A 503 -12.51 -33.61 -20.52
CA GLN A 503 -13.83 -33.23 -20.03
C GLN A 503 -14.00 -33.52 -18.52
N TRP A 504 -13.43 -34.62 -18.04
CA TRP A 504 -13.41 -34.97 -16.62
C TRP A 504 -12.45 -34.09 -15.81
N LEU A 505 -11.33 -33.66 -16.41
CA LEU A 505 -10.32 -32.83 -15.74
C LEU A 505 -10.81 -31.40 -15.43
N ILE A 506 -11.60 -30.80 -16.33
CA ILE A 506 -11.98 -29.38 -16.26
C ILE A 506 -12.64 -28.99 -14.93
N PRO A 507 -13.63 -29.72 -14.38
CA PRO A 507 -14.22 -29.40 -13.08
C PRO A 507 -13.22 -29.34 -11.92
N HIS A 508 -12.25 -30.25 -11.89
CA HIS A 508 -11.22 -30.29 -10.84
C HIS A 508 -10.28 -29.10 -10.93
N VAL A 509 -9.90 -28.72 -12.14
CA VAL A 509 -9.10 -27.52 -12.42
C VAL A 509 -9.88 -26.25 -12.06
N ALA A 510 -11.14 -26.16 -12.48
CA ALA A 510 -12.00 -25.01 -12.15
C ALA A 510 -12.16 -24.83 -10.62
N ALA A 511 -12.36 -25.93 -9.88
CA ALA A 511 -12.40 -25.90 -8.42
C ALA A 511 -11.08 -25.45 -7.79
N HIS A 512 -9.93 -25.81 -8.38
CA HIS A 512 -8.62 -25.32 -7.93
C HIS A 512 -8.47 -23.80 -8.12
N PHE A 513 -8.79 -23.26 -9.30
CA PHE A 513 -8.74 -21.80 -9.54
C PHE A 513 -9.76 -21.04 -8.69
N ARG A 514 -10.96 -21.59 -8.47
CA ARG A 514 -11.96 -21.01 -7.57
C ARG A 514 -11.44 -20.87 -6.13
N ARG A 515 -10.67 -21.85 -5.64
CA ARG A 515 -10.04 -21.78 -4.30
C ARG A 515 -8.97 -20.69 -4.20
N LEU A 516 -8.27 -20.39 -5.30
CA LEU A 516 -7.20 -19.39 -5.33
C LEU A 516 -7.72 -17.96 -5.50
N VAL A 517 -8.71 -17.77 -6.39
CA VAL A 517 -9.22 -16.43 -6.78
C VAL A 517 -10.47 -16.04 -6.00
N GLY A 518 -11.24 -17.01 -5.50
CA GLY A 518 -12.56 -16.80 -4.90
C GLY A 518 -13.71 -16.67 -5.92
N GLU A 519 -13.39 -16.52 -7.21
CA GLU A 519 -14.34 -16.41 -8.31
C GLU A 519 -14.16 -17.55 -9.33
N ASP A 520 -15.21 -17.75 -10.14
CA ASP A 520 -15.16 -18.70 -11.25
C ASP A 520 -14.44 -18.16 -12.48
N VAL A 521 -13.75 -19.06 -13.20
CA VAL A 521 -13.15 -18.75 -14.49
C VAL A 521 -14.24 -18.86 -15.57
N PRO A 522 -14.76 -17.74 -16.12
CA PRO A 522 -16.01 -17.73 -16.88
C PRO A 522 -15.97 -18.52 -18.20
N THR A 523 -14.79 -18.85 -18.71
CA THR A 523 -14.61 -19.60 -19.96
C THR A 523 -14.51 -21.11 -19.78
N MET A 524 -14.26 -21.63 -18.57
CA MET A 524 -13.98 -23.05 -18.38
C MET A 524 -15.19 -23.96 -18.68
N ASP A 525 -16.39 -23.57 -18.24
CA ASP A 525 -17.61 -24.36 -18.49
C ASP A 525 -18.02 -24.36 -19.96
N ALA A 526 -17.80 -23.24 -20.65
CA ALA A 526 -18.01 -23.16 -22.10
C ALA A 526 -17.07 -24.13 -22.84
N VAL A 527 -15.78 -24.17 -22.48
CA VAL A 527 -14.82 -25.12 -23.07
C VAL A 527 -15.21 -26.57 -22.77
N ARG A 528 -15.66 -26.87 -21.54
CA ARG A 528 -16.14 -28.21 -21.18
C ARG A 528 -17.30 -28.67 -22.06
N THR A 529 -18.25 -27.76 -22.31
CA THR A 529 -19.43 -28.04 -23.14
C THR A 529 -19.04 -28.22 -24.61
N GLU A 530 -18.11 -27.42 -25.13
CA GLU A 530 -17.57 -27.57 -26.49
C GLU A 530 -16.85 -28.91 -26.68
N ILE A 531 -16.04 -29.34 -25.71
CA ILE A 531 -15.37 -30.65 -25.73
C ILE A 531 -16.39 -31.79 -25.67
N GLY A 532 -17.42 -31.68 -24.82
CA GLY A 532 -18.49 -32.68 -24.74
C GLY A 532 -19.24 -32.84 -26.07
N ARG A 533 -19.54 -31.75 -26.78
CA ARG A 533 -20.09 -31.81 -28.15
C ARG A 533 -19.14 -32.51 -29.11
N HIS A 534 -17.84 -32.20 -29.05
CA HIS A 534 -16.87 -32.85 -29.92
C HIS A 534 -16.77 -34.37 -29.68
N VAL A 535 -16.88 -34.84 -28.43
CA VAL A 535 -16.94 -36.29 -28.11
C VAL A 535 -18.13 -36.94 -28.83
N GLN A 536 -19.30 -36.30 -28.79
CA GLN A 536 -20.50 -36.79 -29.49
C GLN A 536 -20.30 -36.82 -31.02
N ASP A 537 -19.65 -35.81 -31.59
CA ASP A 537 -19.34 -35.76 -33.02
C ASP A 537 -18.40 -36.90 -33.44
N VAL A 538 -17.44 -37.27 -32.59
CA VAL A 538 -16.53 -38.40 -32.82
C VAL A 538 -17.29 -39.73 -32.77
N GLU A 539 -18.16 -39.92 -31.78
CA GLU A 539 -19.03 -41.11 -31.68
C GLU A 539 -19.97 -41.21 -32.89
N ALA A 540 -20.60 -40.11 -33.29
CA ALA A 540 -21.46 -40.03 -34.48
C ALA A 540 -20.67 -40.34 -35.76
N LYS A 541 -19.41 -39.94 -35.85
CA LYS A 541 -18.54 -40.27 -36.99
C LYS A 541 -18.24 -41.77 -37.07
N ILE A 542 -17.94 -42.42 -35.93
CA ILE A 542 -17.74 -43.88 -35.87
C ILE A 542 -19.02 -44.60 -36.34
N LEU A 543 -20.18 -44.20 -35.83
CA LEU A 543 -21.48 -44.75 -36.22
C LEU A 543 -21.78 -44.51 -37.70
N GLY A 544 -21.49 -43.31 -38.22
CA GLY A 544 -21.69 -42.98 -39.63
C GLY A 544 -20.82 -43.84 -40.55
N ILE A 545 -19.54 -44.03 -40.24
CA ILE A 545 -18.64 -44.91 -41.01
C ILE A 545 -19.19 -46.33 -41.06
N MET A 546 -19.63 -46.85 -39.91
CA MET A 546 -20.21 -48.20 -39.84
C MET A 546 -21.53 -48.29 -40.60
N SER A 547 -22.39 -47.28 -40.52
CA SER A 547 -23.67 -47.25 -41.22
C SER A 547 -23.47 -47.29 -42.74
N THR A 548 -22.50 -46.53 -43.26
CA THR A 548 -22.12 -46.60 -44.69
C THR A 548 -21.59 -47.98 -45.07
N LEU A 549 -20.68 -48.55 -44.27
CA LEU A 549 -20.11 -49.88 -44.54
C LEU A 549 -21.18 -50.99 -44.53
N LEU A 550 -22.17 -50.91 -43.65
CA LEU A 550 -23.27 -51.87 -43.59
C LEU A 550 -24.25 -51.67 -44.77
N GLY A 551 -24.63 -50.42 -45.04
CA GLY A 551 -25.52 -50.07 -46.15
C GLY A 551 -24.95 -50.48 -47.52
N ASP A 552 -23.66 -50.28 -47.77
CA ASP A 552 -23.00 -50.67 -49.02
C ASP A 552 -23.02 -52.19 -49.24
N GLN A 553 -22.86 -52.98 -48.17
CA GLN A 553 -22.96 -54.44 -48.26
C GLN A 553 -24.40 -54.92 -48.44
N LEU A 554 -25.36 -54.28 -47.77
CA LEU A 554 -26.78 -54.66 -47.84
C LEU A 554 -27.44 -54.26 -49.17
N THR A 555 -27.08 -53.12 -49.75
CA THR A 555 -27.59 -52.69 -51.06
C THR A 555 -27.17 -53.60 -52.21
N GLN A 556 -25.98 -54.19 -52.11
CA GLN A 556 -25.45 -55.16 -53.09
C GLN A 556 -25.93 -56.60 -52.84
N TRP A 557 -26.62 -56.84 -51.72
CA TRP A 557 -27.07 -58.17 -51.34
C TRP A 557 -28.39 -58.55 -52.00
N ASN A 558 -28.49 -59.83 -52.38
CA ASN A 558 -29.69 -60.46 -52.92
C ASN A 558 -29.98 -61.75 -52.14
N ALA A 559 -31.25 -62.04 -51.86
CA ALA A 559 -31.69 -63.22 -51.11
C ALA A 559 -31.59 -64.52 -51.96
N ARG A 560 -30.36 -65.01 -52.18
CA ARG A 560 -30.08 -66.26 -52.91
C ARG A 560 -29.01 -67.09 -52.18
N PRO A 561 -29.04 -68.43 -52.29
CA PRO A 561 -27.94 -69.27 -51.83
C PRO A 561 -26.62 -68.90 -52.53
N PRO A 562 -25.45 -69.07 -51.88
CA PRO A 562 -25.20 -69.72 -50.59
C PRO A 562 -25.39 -68.84 -49.36
N VAL A 563 -25.84 -69.44 -48.26
CA VAL A 563 -25.91 -68.83 -46.92
C VAL A 563 -24.77 -69.39 -46.05
N PRO A 564 -23.98 -68.56 -45.33
CA PRO A 564 -24.04 -67.11 -45.30
C PRO A 564 -23.45 -66.49 -46.58
N SER A 565 -24.13 -65.46 -47.09
CA SER A 565 -23.69 -64.71 -48.27
C SER A 565 -22.42 -63.92 -48.00
N ASN A 566 -21.72 -63.55 -49.09
CA ASN A 566 -20.51 -62.75 -48.98
C ASN A 566 -20.76 -61.39 -48.30
N ALA A 567 -21.94 -60.79 -48.50
CA ALA A 567 -22.35 -59.55 -47.85
C ALA A 567 -22.45 -59.73 -46.32
N PHE A 568 -23.16 -60.75 -45.83
CA PHE A 568 -23.31 -61.00 -44.39
C PHE A 568 -22.00 -61.44 -43.72
N ARG A 569 -21.13 -62.18 -44.43
CA ARG A 569 -19.76 -62.46 -43.96
C ARG A 569 -18.92 -61.18 -43.83
N ASN A 570 -19.01 -60.26 -44.79
CA ASN A 570 -18.30 -58.99 -44.73
C ASN A 570 -18.85 -58.08 -43.61
N ILE A 571 -20.17 -58.04 -43.42
CA ILE A 571 -20.82 -57.35 -42.30
C ILE A 571 -20.31 -57.89 -40.96
N SER A 572 -20.36 -59.21 -40.76
CA SER A 572 -19.83 -59.87 -39.55
C SER A 572 -18.34 -59.55 -39.32
N ARG A 573 -17.53 -59.53 -40.39
CA ARG A 573 -16.11 -59.15 -40.33
C ARG A 573 -15.92 -57.68 -39.94
N HIS A 574 -16.69 -56.76 -40.52
CA HIS A 574 -16.62 -55.33 -40.18
C HIS A 574 -17.02 -55.07 -38.72
N LEU A 575 -18.09 -55.72 -38.24
CA LEU A 575 -18.53 -55.64 -36.86
C LEU A 575 -17.51 -56.23 -35.88
N SER A 576 -16.86 -57.34 -36.23
CA SER A 576 -15.82 -57.94 -35.39
C SER A 576 -14.57 -57.05 -35.33
N LYS A 577 -14.16 -56.46 -36.46
CA LYS A 577 -13.03 -55.51 -36.50
C LYS A 577 -13.31 -54.22 -35.73
N LEU A 578 -14.54 -53.70 -35.81
CA LEU A 578 -14.96 -52.56 -34.99
C LEU A 578 -14.87 -52.92 -33.50
N HIS A 579 -15.30 -54.12 -33.13
CA HIS A 579 -15.30 -54.56 -31.73
C HIS A 579 -13.88 -54.62 -31.20
N GLU A 580 -12.96 -55.23 -31.94
CA GLU A 580 -11.54 -55.30 -31.59
C GLU A 580 -10.91 -53.89 -31.46
N ALA A 581 -11.26 -52.98 -32.36
CA ALA A 581 -10.76 -51.61 -32.36
C ALA A 581 -11.27 -50.75 -31.19
N VAL A 582 -12.50 -50.97 -30.74
CA VAL A 582 -13.18 -50.10 -29.77
C VAL A 582 -13.19 -50.69 -28.36
N SER A 583 -13.30 -52.01 -28.19
CA SER A 583 -13.31 -52.71 -26.88
C SER A 583 -12.01 -52.57 -26.10
N THR A 584 -10.90 -52.35 -26.80
CA THR A 584 -9.58 -52.14 -26.19
C THR A 584 -9.42 -50.74 -25.58
N VAL A 585 -10.27 -49.78 -25.98
CA VAL A 585 -10.12 -48.36 -25.63
C VAL A 585 -11.31 -47.83 -24.82
N LEU A 586 -12.53 -48.21 -25.20
CA LEU A 586 -13.76 -47.70 -24.59
C LEU A 586 -14.31 -48.65 -23.49
N PRO A 587 -15.02 -48.11 -22.48
CA PRO A 587 -15.72 -48.90 -21.47
C PRO A 587 -16.85 -49.73 -22.07
N LEU A 588 -17.13 -50.90 -21.46
CA LEU A 588 -18.15 -51.84 -21.94
C LEU A 588 -19.53 -51.19 -22.15
N GLU A 589 -19.93 -50.27 -21.27
CA GLU A 589 -21.20 -49.54 -21.40
C GLU A 589 -21.28 -48.70 -22.69
N GLN A 590 -20.21 -47.98 -23.03
CA GLN A 590 -20.15 -47.18 -24.26
C GLN A 590 -20.09 -48.06 -25.50
N VAL A 591 -19.34 -49.17 -25.44
CA VAL A 591 -19.32 -50.16 -26.54
C VAL A 591 -20.72 -50.74 -26.74
N SER A 592 -21.41 -51.09 -25.66
CA SER A 592 -22.79 -51.57 -25.70
C SER A 592 -23.72 -50.57 -26.38
N GLY A 593 -23.69 -49.31 -25.95
CA GLY A 593 -24.49 -48.23 -26.54
C GLY A 593 -24.21 -48.02 -28.03
N LEU A 594 -22.94 -48.05 -28.45
CA LEU A 594 -22.57 -47.94 -29.87
C LEU A 594 -23.17 -49.09 -30.69
N TYR A 595 -23.08 -50.32 -30.19
CA TYR A 595 -23.60 -51.48 -30.90
C TYR A 595 -25.12 -51.56 -30.94
N VAL A 596 -25.83 -51.04 -29.94
CA VAL A 596 -27.30 -50.88 -30.00
C VAL A 596 -27.67 -49.96 -31.18
N MET A 597 -26.97 -48.84 -31.35
CA MET A 597 -27.20 -47.92 -32.46
C MET A 597 -26.83 -48.53 -33.82
N VAL A 598 -25.71 -49.24 -33.90
CA VAL A 598 -25.31 -49.97 -35.12
C VAL A 598 -26.32 -51.08 -35.45
N HIS A 599 -26.82 -51.79 -34.43
CA HIS A 599 -27.80 -52.85 -34.58
C HIS A 599 -29.14 -52.32 -35.10
N LYS A 600 -29.61 -51.19 -34.55
CA LYS A 600 -30.78 -50.48 -35.05
C LYS A 600 -30.62 -50.05 -36.51
N ASN A 601 -29.47 -49.45 -36.86
CA ASN A 601 -29.19 -49.05 -38.24
C ASN A 601 -29.18 -50.25 -39.20
N PHE A 602 -28.57 -51.37 -38.79
CA PHE A 602 -28.60 -52.62 -39.57
C PHE A 602 -30.04 -53.09 -39.83
N LYS A 603 -30.90 -53.09 -38.80
CA LYS A 603 -32.32 -53.47 -38.95
C LYS A 603 -33.05 -52.58 -39.95
N GLU A 604 -32.83 -51.26 -39.88
CA GLU A 604 -33.44 -50.28 -40.80
C GLU A 604 -32.97 -50.50 -42.24
N CYS A 605 -31.66 -50.61 -42.48
CA CYS A 605 -31.13 -50.87 -43.82
C CYS A 605 -31.58 -52.22 -44.40
N LEU A 606 -31.67 -53.25 -43.56
CA LEU A 606 -32.14 -54.56 -43.98
C LEU A 606 -33.64 -54.52 -44.34
N ARG A 607 -34.47 -53.85 -43.52
CA ARG A 607 -35.90 -53.64 -43.80
C ARG A 607 -36.11 -52.93 -45.14
N ASP A 608 -35.35 -51.86 -45.41
CA ASP A 608 -35.41 -51.14 -46.68
C ASP A 608 -35.07 -52.03 -47.87
N GLN A 609 -34.04 -52.88 -47.74
CA GLN A 609 -33.63 -53.79 -48.80
C GLN A 609 -34.65 -54.94 -49.02
N ILE A 610 -35.23 -55.47 -47.95
CA ILE A 610 -36.31 -56.48 -48.00
C ILE A 610 -37.53 -55.90 -48.72
N THR A 611 -37.90 -54.66 -48.37
CA THR A 611 -39.02 -53.93 -49.00
C THR A 611 -38.75 -53.68 -50.49
N ARG A 612 -37.53 -53.27 -50.87
CA ARG A 612 -37.13 -53.10 -52.28
C ARG A 612 -37.20 -54.40 -53.09
N MET A 613 -36.89 -55.53 -52.45
CA MET A 613 -36.95 -56.86 -53.08
C MET A 613 -38.36 -57.49 -53.03
N ASN A 614 -39.36 -56.82 -52.45
CA ASN A 614 -40.72 -57.33 -52.24
C ASN A 614 -40.75 -58.71 -51.52
N ILE A 615 -39.86 -58.93 -50.56
CA ILE A 615 -39.84 -60.17 -49.77
C ILE A 615 -40.82 -60.02 -48.61
N VAL A 616 -41.83 -60.89 -48.56
CA VAL A 616 -42.88 -60.87 -47.54
C VAL A 616 -42.65 -62.00 -46.53
N ASN A 617 -43.04 -61.79 -45.26
CA ASN A 617 -43.03 -62.81 -44.21
C ASN A 617 -44.11 -63.88 -44.45
N ASN A 618 -43.88 -64.73 -45.45
CA ASN A 618 -44.82 -65.76 -45.90
C ASN A 618 -44.28 -67.20 -45.74
N GLY A 619 -43.13 -67.36 -45.08
CA GLY A 619 -42.48 -68.67 -44.93
C GLY A 619 -41.89 -69.24 -46.22
N GLY A 620 -41.81 -68.47 -47.31
CA GLY A 620 -41.27 -68.90 -48.60
C GLY A 620 -39.74 -69.11 -48.61
N PRO A 621 -39.17 -69.61 -49.72
CA PRO A 621 -37.74 -69.90 -49.81
C PRO A 621 -36.85 -68.66 -49.65
N GLN A 622 -37.29 -67.49 -50.14
CA GLN A 622 -36.57 -66.22 -49.93
C GLN A 622 -36.64 -65.75 -48.47
N HIS A 623 -37.81 -65.90 -47.82
CA HIS A 623 -37.95 -65.65 -46.38
C HIS A 623 -37.01 -66.56 -45.57
N GLY A 624 -36.94 -67.85 -45.90
CA GLY A 624 -36.02 -68.80 -45.25
C GLY A 624 -34.55 -68.42 -45.40
N VAL A 625 -34.14 -67.90 -46.57
CA VAL A 625 -32.77 -67.36 -46.78
C VAL A 625 -32.52 -66.16 -45.86
N VAL A 626 -33.44 -65.20 -45.78
CA VAL A 626 -33.30 -64.05 -44.87
C VAL A 626 -33.24 -64.48 -43.40
N THR A 627 -34.09 -65.41 -42.96
CA THR A 627 -34.05 -65.96 -41.60
C THR A 627 -32.71 -66.61 -41.30
N SER A 628 -32.15 -67.40 -42.23
CA SER A 628 -30.86 -68.05 -42.04
C SER A 628 -29.68 -67.05 -41.99
N GLU A 629 -29.73 -65.97 -42.78
CA GLU A 629 -28.74 -64.88 -42.71
C GLU A 629 -28.82 -64.10 -41.39
N LEU A 630 -30.03 -63.84 -40.91
CA LEU A 630 -30.27 -63.22 -39.60
C LEU A 630 -29.77 -64.10 -38.45
N THR A 631 -29.93 -65.42 -38.54
CA THR A 631 -29.37 -66.32 -37.51
C THR A 631 -27.84 -66.23 -37.45
N PHE A 632 -27.17 -66.15 -38.60
CA PHE A 632 -25.72 -65.97 -38.68
C PHE A 632 -25.27 -64.60 -38.12
N TYR A 633 -25.99 -63.53 -38.44
CA TYR A 633 -25.75 -62.20 -37.87
C TYR A 633 -25.93 -62.19 -36.34
N LEU A 634 -27.03 -62.76 -35.83
CA LEU A 634 -27.32 -62.86 -34.40
C LEU A 634 -26.28 -63.69 -33.66
N GLU A 635 -25.80 -64.77 -34.27
CA GLU A 635 -24.72 -65.57 -33.69
C GLU A 635 -23.43 -64.75 -33.59
N THR A 636 -23.08 -63.99 -34.63
CA THR A 636 -21.96 -63.04 -34.57
C THR A 636 -22.16 -62.05 -33.40
N MET A 637 -23.33 -61.42 -33.29
CA MET A 637 -23.60 -60.48 -32.21
C MET A 637 -23.56 -61.11 -30.81
N ARG A 638 -23.98 -62.37 -30.67
CA ARG A 638 -23.86 -63.14 -29.41
C ARG A 638 -22.41 -63.43 -29.05
N THR A 639 -21.55 -63.73 -30.02
CA THR A 639 -20.11 -63.97 -29.75
C THR A 639 -19.40 -62.72 -29.23
N LEU A 640 -19.82 -61.54 -29.69
CA LEU A 640 -19.22 -60.27 -29.25
C LEU A 640 -19.65 -59.89 -27.83
N LYS A 641 -20.78 -60.42 -27.31
CA LYS A 641 -21.32 -60.14 -25.96
C LYS A 641 -21.55 -58.64 -25.66
N VAL A 642 -21.89 -57.86 -26.69
CA VAL A 642 -22.01 -56.40 -26.58
C VAL A 642 -23.45 -55.91 -26.44
N LEU A 643 -24.43 -56.66 -26.97
CA LEU A 643 -25.84 -56.30 -26.91
C LEU A 643 -26.56 -56.92 -25.70
N PRO A 644 -27.58 -56.23 -25.14
CA PRO A 644 -28.48 -56.82 -24.17
C PRO A 644 -29.18 -58.07 -24.73
N ALA A 645 -29.48 -59.03 -23.85
CA ALA A 645 -30.13 -60.29 -24.24
C ALA A 645 -31.52 -60.09 -24.89
N GLU A 646 -32.19 -58.97 -24.57
CA GLU A 646 -33.52 -58.60 -25.07
C GLU A 646 -33.49 -58.25 -26.57
N GLU A 647 -32.47 -57.53 -27.04
CA GLU A 647 -32.30 -57.15 -28.45
C GLU A 647 -31.82 -58.33 -29.33
N LEU A 648 -31.29 -59.39 -28.72
CA LEU A 648 -30.83 -60.61 -29.39
C LEU A 648 -31.94 -61.67 -29.56
N SER A 649 -33.17 -61.35 -29.14
CA SER A 649 -34.33 -62.23 -29.24
C SER A 649 -34.93 -62.23 -30.65
N GLY A 650 -35.52 -63.37 -31.06
CA GLY A 650 -36.20 -63.47 -32.35
C GLY A 650 -37.34 -62.46 -32.52
N LYS A 651 -37.97 -62.05 -31.42
CA LYS A 651 -39.04 -61.03 -31.40
C LYS A 651 -38.54 -59.64 -31.75
N ALA A 652 -37.33 -59.26 -31.30
CA ALA A 652 -36.72 -57.97 -31.64
C ALA A 652 -36.34 -57.86 -33.13
N MET A 653 -36.24 -59.00 -33.81
CA MET A 653 -36.02 -59.08 -35.26
C MET A 653 -37.31 -59.13 -36.07
N GLU A 654 -38.48 -59.32 -35.47
CA GLU A 654 -39.75 -59.23 -36.20
C GLU A 654 -40.00 -57.82 -36.76
N GLU A 655 -39.39 -56.80 -36.14
CA GLU A 655 -39.45 -55.42 -36.58
C GLU A 655 -38.93 -55.19 -38.00
N ILE A 656 -38.11 -56.10 -38.57
CA ILE A 656 -37.52 -55.91 -39.91
C ILE A 656 -38.47 -56.22 -41.08
N TRP A 657 -39.65 -56.82 -40.79
CA TRP A 657 -40.60 -57.28 -41.81
C TRP A 657 -41.66 -56.25 -42.16
#